data_AF-R9IEJ1-F1
#
_entry.id   AF-R9IEJ1-F1
#
_cell.length_a   1.000
_cell.length_b   1.000
_cell.length_c   1.000
_cell.angle_alpha   90.00
_cell.angle_beta   90.00
_cell.angle_gamma   90.00
#
_symmetry.space_group_name_H-M   'P 1'
#
loop_
_entity.id
_entity.type
_entity.pdbx_description
1 polymer ?
#
loop_
_entity_poly.entity_id
_entity_poly.type
_entity_poly.pdbx_seq_one_letter_code
_entity_poly.pdbx_strand_id
1 'polypeptide(L)'
;MQVDTHNKEFQDALNLIQYTRQSVFLTGKAGTGKSTFLKYVCEVTKKKHIVLAPTGIAAINAGGSTLHSFFKLPFYPLLPDDPKFSLKGGKLHSFLKYTSAHRKLIREVELVIIDEISMVRADIIDFIDKVLRVYSQNMREPFGGKQILLVGDVFQLEPVIKNDEREIINRFYPNPYFFSARVFQEMELVSIELTKVYRQSDKVFVNVLDHIRTNTAGAADLQLLNTRYNTLIEENESDMYITLATRRDTVDFINEKKLSELPGEPTLLTGEIHGEFPESSLPTPMELEVKPGAQIIFIKNDYDHRWVNGTIGTISGIDEEGTLYVVTEDGQEFDVKKDSWRNIRYKYNEQEKKIEEEELGVFIQYPIRLAWAITIHKSQGLTFSRVVIDFTGGVFAGGQAYVALSRCTSLNGIQLKKQITRGDIFVRPEIINFSQRFNNRQSIEKALKQAQADVQYVEAVKHFDKGDFERFLEQFFLAIHSRYDIEKPLIKRFIRKKLGIINNLKAENKRLKDQLHVQRKNLEKYAREYYLMGNECITQAHDSRAAIANYDKAIELNPSYTDAWVRKGITLHNNKEYYEAEVCLNEAVRLSPALFKAIYNRGKNRLALDNIEGALGDFDRAVSLKPEHPKAHEYFGDALMRVGKEEEAALQWAIAEQLREKNSKN
;
A
#
# COMPACT_ATOMS: atom_id res chain seq x y z
N MET A 1 -3.19 -2.22 28.95
CA MET A 1 -1.86 -1.63 29.25
C MET A 1 -1.66 -0.43 28.35
N GLN A 2 -1.35 0.76 28.90
CA GLN A 2 -0.96 1.93 28.10
C GLN A 2 0.41 1.69 27.45
N VAL A 3 0.54 2.05 26.17
CA VAL A 3 1.80 1.95 25.42
C VAL A 3 2.74 3.06 25.88
N ASP A 4 3.98 2.71 26.26
CA ASP A 4 4.99 3.69 26.66
C ASP A 4 5.57 4.40 25.42
N THR A 5 4.92 5.49 25.02
CA THR A 5 5.32 6.32 23.89
C THR A 5 6.55 7.18 24.17
N HIS A 6 7.07 7.21 25.41
CA HIS A 6 8.27 7.98 25.76
C HIS A 6 9.56 7.16 25.60
N ASN A 7 9.44 5.86 25.33
CA ASN A 7 10.58 4.99 25.07
C ASN A 7 11.22 5.34 23.71
N LYS A 8 12.51 5.68 23.72
CA LYS A 8 13.23 6.13 22.53
C LYS A 8 13.33 5.05 21.46
N GLU A 9 13.73 3.84 21.84
CA GLU A 9 13.87 2.69 20.93
C GLU A 9 12.53 2.32 20.31
N PHE A 10 11.44 2.44 21.08
CA PHE A 10 10.07 2.30 20.59
C PHE A 10 9.74 3.33 19.51
N GLN A 11 10.06 4.61 19.75
CA GLN A 11 9.80 5.69 18.78
C GLN A 11 10.66 5.58 17.53
N ASP A 12 11.94 5.24 17.68
CA ASP A 12 12.86 5.05 16.54
C ASP A 12 12.35 3.93 15.63
N ALA A 13 11.94 2.79 16.20
CA ALA A 13 11.36 1.67 15.45
C ALA A 13 10.02 2.06 14.79
N LEU A 14 9.14 2.75 15.51
CA LEU A 14 7.85 3.19 14.99
C LEU A 14 8.01 4.16 13.81
N ASN A 15 8.92 5.13 13.92
CA ASN A 15 9.20 6.09 12.86
C ASN A 15 9.76 5.41 11.61
N LEU A 16 10.67 4.44 11.78
CA LEU A 16 11.18 3.62 10.69
C LEU A 16 10.04 2.82 10.01
N ILE A 17 9.12 2.25 10.78
CA ILE A 17 8.02 1.47 10.22
C ILE A 17 6.98 2.36 9.54
N GLN A 18 6.62 3.51 10.10
CA GLN A 18 5.55 4.34 9.55
C GLN A 18 6.00 5.12 8.31
N TYR A 19 7.18 5.73 8.36
CA TYR A 19 7.57 6.76 7.39
C TYR A 19 8.57 6.29 6.34
N THR A 20 9.02 5.02 6.40
CA THR A 20 10.16 4.53 5.59
C THR A 20 9.87 3.18 4.97
N ARG A 21 10.63 2.75 3.96
CA ARG A 21 10.62 1.35 3.48
C ARG A 21 11.74 0.50 4.08
N GLN A 22 12.47 1.02 5.06
CA GLN A 22 13.60 0.33 5.67
C GLN A 22 13.13 -0.86 6.48
N SER A 23 13.64 -2.05 6.19
CA SER A 23 13.35 -3.24 6.98
C SER A 23 14.04 -3.18 8.35
N VAL A 24 13.32 -3.58 9.38
CA VAL A 24 13.74 -3.47 10.79
C VAL A 24 13.71 -4.84 11.45
N PHE A 25 14.74 -5.15 12.22
CA PHE A 25 14.73 -6.23 13.20
C PHE A 25 14.54 -5.64 14.59
N LEU A 26 13.40 -5.94 15.21
CA LEU A 26 13.08 -5.57 16.56
C LEU A 26 13.33 -6.76 17.50
N THR A 27 14.21 -6.54 18.45
CA THR A 27 14.51 -7.51 19.51
C THR A 27 14.36 -6.90 20.88
N GLY A 28 14.54 -7.71 21.92
CA GLY A 28 14.42 -7.28 23.30
C GLY A 28 14.34 -8.46 24.24
N LYS A 29 14.72 -8.21 25.49
CA LYS A 29 14.66 -9.19 26.59
C LYS A 29 13.23 -9.70 26.81
N ALA A 30 13.10 -10.80 27.56
CA ALA A 30 11.80 -11.23 28.05
C ALA A 30 11.09 -10.07 28.78
N GLY A 31 9.80 -9.86 28.51
CA GLY A 31 9.02 -8.83 29.21
C GLY A 31 9.24 -7.37 28.78
N THR A 32 9.97 -7.10 27.69
CA THR A 32 10.22 -5.74 27.15
C THR A 32 9.08 -5.15 26.31
N GLY A 33 7.96 -5.87 26.16
CA GLY A 33 6.78 -5.37 25.46
C GLY A 33 6.79 -5.55 23.94
N LYS A 34 7.60 -6.46 23.37
CA LYS A 34 7.64 -6.75 21.92
C LYS A 34 6.25 -7.01 21.31
N SER A 35 5.45 -7.88 21.92
CA SER A 35 4.09 -8.18 21.44
C SER A 35 3.16 -6.97 21.56
N THR A 36 3.34 -6.14 22.59
CA THR A 36 2.60 -4.88 22.76
C THR A 36 2.97 -3.88 21.65
N PHE A 37 4.26 -3.77 21.31
CA PHE A 37 4.74 -2.96 20.19
C PHE A 37 4.13 -3.42 18.87
N LEU A 38 4.14 -4.74 18.59
CA LEU A 38 3.57 -5.31 17.37
C LEU A 38 2.09 -4.95 17.24
N LYS A 39 1.29 -5.15 18.30
CA LYS A 39 -0.14 -4.79 18.30
C LYS A 39 -0.35 -3.30 18.00
N TYR A 40 0.43 -2.43 18.65
CA TYR A 40 0.36 -0.99 18.42
C TYR A 40 0.72 -0.59 16.99
N VAL A 41 1.73 -1.22 16.38
CA VAL A 41 2.11 -0.98 14.99
C VAL A 41 0.97 -1.37 14.05
N CYS A 42 0.33 -2.53 14.25
CA CYS A 42 -0.81 -2.97 13.44
C CYS A 42 -2.01 -2.02 13.54
N GLU A 43 -2.23 -1.41 14.71
CA GLU A 43 -3.32 -0.44 14.93
C GLU A 43 -3.07 0.93 14.28
N VAL A 44 -1.84 1.43 14.32
CA VAL A 44 -1.53 2.82 13.91
C VAL A 44 -1.00 2.92 12.49
N THR A 45 -0.40 1.85 11.95
CA THR A 45 0.20 1.89 10.61
C THR A 45 -0.87 2.07 9.52
N LYS A 46 -0.61 2.99 8.59
CA LYS A 46 -1.46 3.17 7.39
C LYS A 46 -1.11 2.21 6.26
N LYS A 47 -0.02 1.45 6.41
CA LYS A 47 0.46 0.51 5.39
C LYS A 47 -0.41 -0.72 5.35
N LYS A 48 -0.66 -1.22 4.13
CA LYS A 48 -1.28 -2.54 3.95
C LYS A 48 -0.30 -3.59 4.48
N HIS A 49 -0.60 -4.17 5.62
CA HIS A 49 0.32 -5.07 6.30
C HIS A 49 -0.25 -6.49 6.42
N ILE A 50 0.65 -7.45 6.57
CA ILE A 50 0.34 -8.83 6.95
C ILE A 50 1.19 -9.22 8.15
N VAL A 51 0.63 -10.04 9.04
CA VAL A 51 1.34 -10.59 10.19
C VAL A 51 1.50 -12.09 10.00
N LEU A 52 2.74 -12.56 10.12
CA LEU A 52 3.14 -13.93 9.91
C LEU A 52 3.95 -14.43 11.10
N ALA A 53 3.96 -15.75 11.32
CA ALA A 53 4.81 -16.39 12.32
C ALA A 53 5.23 -17.82 11.88
N PRO A 54 6.29 -18.40 12.46
CA PRO A 54 6.74 -19.75 12.13
C PRO A 54 5.81 -20.85 12.65
N THR A 55 5.14 -20.63 13.79
CA THR A 55 4.28 -21.62 14.45
C THR A 55 2.83 -21.13 14.53
N GLY A 56 1.87 -22.06 14.64
CA GLY A 56 0.45 -21.72 14.73
C GLY A 56 0.11 -20.89 15.98
N ILE A 57 0.67 -21.23 17.14
CA ILE A 57 0.47 -20.49 18.40
C ILE A 57 0.98 -19.05 18.27
N ALA A 58 2.19 -18.87 17.74
CA ALA A 58 2.75 -17.53 17.52
C ALA A 58 1.92 -16.71 16.51
N ALA A 59 1.44 -17.35 15.44
CA ALA A 59 0.62 -16.70 14.44
C ALA A 59 -0.69 -16.17 15.04
N ILE A 60 -1.36 -16.98 15.86
CA ILE A 60 -2.60 -16.59 16.56
C ILE A 60 -2.34 -15.44 17.54
N ASN A 61 -1.30 -15.54 18.37
CA ASN A 61 -0.96 -14.51 19.36
C ASN A 61 -0.63 -13.15 18.73
N ALA A 62 -0.05 -13.18 17.53
CA ALA A 62 0.24 -12.00 16.74
C ALA A 62 -0.96 -11.52 15.89
N GLY A 63 -2.07 -12.26 15.84
CA GLY A 63 -3.25 -11.95 15.02
C GLY A 63 -3.06 -12.19 13.52
N GLY A 64 -2.24 -13.18 13.15
CA GLY A 64 -1.79 -13.45 11.80
C GLY A 64 -1.89 -14.92 11.36
N SER A 65 -1.10 -15.30 10.35
CA SER A 65 -1.06 -16.66 9.78
C SER A 65 0.35 -17.24 9.78
N THR A 66 0.49 -18.54 9.51
CA THR A 66 1.83 -19.15 9.47
C THR A 66 2.55 -18.86 8.16
N LEU A 67 3.88 -18.75 8.20
CA LEU A 67 4.73 -18.58 7.01
C LEU A 67 4.48 -19.68 5.96
N HIS A 68 4.37 -20.93 6.41
CA HIS A 68 4.15 -22.09 5.56
C HIS A 68 2.78 -22.04 4.86
N SER A 69 1.73 -21.65 5.58
CA SER A 69 0.39 -21.52 5.00
C SER A 69 0.33 -20.36 4.00
N PHE A 70 0.81 -19.18 4.40
CA PHE A 70 0.73 -17.99 3.55
C PHE A 70 1.54 -18.13 2.26
N PHE A 71 2.82 -18.52 2.36
CA PHE A 71 3.69 -18.64 1.20
C PHE A 71 3.65 -20.02 0.53
N LYS A 72 2.83 -20.96 1.01
CA LYS A 72 2.80 -22.37 0.55
C LYS A 72 4.20 -23.02 0.57
N LEU A 73 4.92 -22.83 1.66
CA LEU A 73 6.29 -23.34 1.80
C LEU A 73 6.24 -24.84 2.12
N PRO A 74 7.07 -25.66 1.46
CA PRO A 74 7.29 -27.03 1.90
C PRO A 74 8.15 -27.07 3.18
N PHE A 75 8.08 -28.20 3.91
CA PHE A 75 8.80 -28.37 5.17
C PHE A 75 10.27 -28.81 5.03
N TYR A 76 10.75 -29.07 3.80
CA TYR A 76 12.14 -29.45 3.53
C TYR A 76 13.03 -28.21 3.25
N PRO A 77 14.38 -28.33 3.31
CA PRO A 77 15.30 -27.24 3.01
C PRO A 77 15.11 -26.61 1.62
N LEU A 78 15.03 -25.29 1.55
CA LEU A 78 14.73 -24.52 0.33
C LEU A 78 16.02 -23.98 -0.31
N LEU A 79 16.62 -24.75 -1.20
CA LEU A 79 17.95 -24.42 -1.72
C LEU A 79 17.92 -23.29 -2.78
N PRO A 80 18.89 -22.36 -2.76
CA PRO A 80 18.95 -21.25 -3.72
C PRO A 80 19.01 -21.70 -5.18
N ASP A 81 19.70 -22.81 -5.46
CA ASP A 81 20.03 -23.38 -6.76
C ASP A 81 19.08 -24.50 -7.21
N ASP A 82 18.04 -24.83 -6.42
CA ASP A 82 17.08 -25.86 -6.78
C ASP A 82 16.40 -25.53 -8.13
N PRO A 83 16.52 -26.41 -9.15
CA PRO A 83 15.91 -26.22 -10.46
C PRO A 83 14.38 -26.02 -10.41
N LYS A 84 13.69 -26.54 -9.39
CA LYS A 84 12.24 -26.36 -9.18
C LYS A 84 11.89 -24.91 -8.88
N PHE A 85 12.81 -24.16 -8.26
CA PHE A 85 12.64 -22.76 -7.89
C PHE A 85 13.27 -21.80 -8.91
N SER A 86 13.64 -22.31 -10.09
CA SER A 86 14.22 -21.50 -11.15
C SER A 86 13.22 -20.46 -11.66
N LEU A 87 13.74 -19.26 -11.92
CA LEU A 87 13.02 -18.18 -12.59
C LEU A 87 12.81 -18.47 -14.09
N LYS A 88 13.61 -19.38 -14.67
CA LYS A 88 13.51 -19.76 -16.08
C LYS A 88 12.36 -20.73 -16.30
N GLY A 89 11.58 -20.52 -17.36
CA GLY A 89 10.50 -21.41 -17.76
C GLY A 89 9.30 -21.45 -16.82
N GLY A 90 9.11 -20.44 -15.96
CA GLY A 90 7.94 -20.34 -15.09
C GLY A 90 7.84 -21.41 -14.00
N LYS A 91 8.94 -22.12 -13.71
CA LYS A 91 8.95 -23.26 -12.76
C LYS A 91 8.49 -22.85 -11.36
N LEU A 92 8.94 -21.70 -10.86
CA LEU A 92 8.47 -21.17 -9.57
C LEU A 92 6.94 -20.94 -9.53
N HIS A 93 6.36 -20.43 -10.62
CA HIS A 93 4.89 -20.29 -10.73
C HIS A 93 4.18 -21.64 -10.74
N SER A 94 4.75 -22.64 -11.43
CA SER A 94 4.22 -23.99 -11.49
C SER A 94 4.29 -24.74 -10.15
N PHE A 95 5.31 -24.43 -9.33
CA PHE A 95 5.51 -25.02 -8.02
C PHE A 95 4.53 -24.45 -6.99
N LEU A 96 4.50 -23.12 -6.85
CA LEU A 96 3.71 -22.44 -5.82
C LEU A 96 2.22 -22.40 -6.12
N LYS A 97 1.83 -22.39 -7.40
CA LYS A 97 0.42 -22.36 -7.84
C LYS A 97 -0.42 -21.34 -7.06
N TYR A 98 0.07 -20.11 -6.97
CA TYR A 98 -0.67 -19.03 -6.33
C TYR A 98 -1.88 -18.61 -7.18
N THR A 99 -3.02 -18.45 -6.52
CA THR A 99 -4.25 -17.92 -7.11
C THR A 99 -4.07 -16.46 -7.50
N SER A 100 -4.88 -15.96 -8.45
CA SER A 100 -4.86 -14.55 -8.85
C SER A 100 -5.06 -13.59 -7.68
N ALA A 101 -5.96 -13.94 -6.75
CA ALA A 101 -6.21 -13.20 -5.51
C ALA A 101 -4.97 -13.13 -4.61
N HIS A 102 -4.29 -14.26 -4.39
CA HIS A 102 -3.06 -14.29 -3.58
C HIS A 102 -1.91 -13.50 -4.23
N ARG A 103 -1.79 -13.58 -5.57
CA ARG A 103 -0.84 -12.73 -6.33
C ARG A 103 -1.17 -11.24 -6.23
N LYS A 104 -2.46 -10.88 -6.18
CA LYS A 104 -2.89 -9.50 -5.95
C LYS A 104 -2.53 -9.05 -4.53
N LEU A 105 -2.78 -9.89 -3.53
CA LEU A 105 -2.42 -9.63 -2.14
C LEU A 105 -0.92 -9.34 -2.01
N ILE A 106 -0.04 -10.23 -2.50
CA ILE A 106 1.42 -10.02 -2.46
C ILE A 106 1.83 -8.71 -3.14
N ARG A 107 1.20 -8.36 -4.27
CA ARG A 107 1.48 -7.10 -4.98
C ARG A 107 1.09 -5.87 -4.18
N GLU A 108 -0.02 -5.93 -3.45
CA GLU A 108 -0.61 -4.79 -2.74
C GLU A 108 -0.05 -4.60 -1.32
N VAL A 109 0.42 -5.66 -0.66
CA VAL A 109 1.05 -5.57 0.66
C VAL A 109 2.23 -4.61 0.60
N GLU A 110 2.45 -3.84 1.65
CA GLU A 110 3.57 -2.89 1.78
C GLU A 110 4.50 -3.27 2.93
N LEU A 111 3.95 -3.89 3.99
CA LEU A 111 4.67 -4.30 5.18
C LEU A 111 4.39 -5.78 5.51
N VAL A 112 5.45 -6.58 5.63
CA VAL A 112 5.38 -7.97 6.09
C VAL A 112 5.98 -8.05 7.49
N ILE A 113 5.16 -8.40 8.48
CA ILE A 113 5.57 -8.56 9.86
C ILE A 113 5.78 -10.05 10.12
N ILE A 114 6.94 -10.44 10.64
CA ILE A 114 7.23 -11.82 11.03
C ILE A 114 7.57 -11.84 12.52
N ASP A 115 6.67 -12.38 13.33
CA ASP A 115 6.89 -12.60 14.77
C ASP A 115 7.63 -13.92 15.02
N GLU A 116 8.28 -14.03 16.17
CA GLU A 116 9.15 -15.16 16.56
C GLU A 116 10.20 -15.52 15.49
N ILE A 117 10.81 -14.50 14.87
CA ILE A 117 11.76 -14.67 13.75
C ILE A 117 12.96 -15.57 14.09
N SER A 118 13.32 -15.69 15.37
CA SER A 118 14.43 -16.54 15.84
C SER A 118 14.25 -18.02 15.51
N MET A 119 13.00 -18.50 15.33
CA MET A 119 12.72 -19.88 14.89
C MET A 119 12.78 -20.07 13.36
N VAL A 120 12.96 -18.99 12.58
CA VAL A 120 12.95 -19.06 11.11
C VAL A 120 14.35 -19.29 10.57
N ARG A 121 14.47 -20.22 9.63
CA ARG A 121 15.74 -20.55 8.98
C ARG A 121 16.13 -19.54 7.89
N ALA A 122 17.43 -19.40 7.62
CA ALA A 122 17.96 -18.53 6.57
C ALA A 122 17.38 -18.83 5.18
N ASP A 123 17.25 -20.11 4.83
CA ASP A 123 16.72 -20.56 3.53
C ASP A 123 15.27 -20.13 3.30
N ILE A 124 14.46 -20.11 4.37
CA ILE A 124 13.08 -19.64 4.32
C ILE A 124 13.03 -18.14 3.99
N ILE A 125 13.91 -17.32 4.57
CA ILE A 125 13.93 -15.88 4.31
C ILE A 125 14.33 -15.57 2.87
N ASP A 126 15.38 -16.22 2.36
CA ASP A 126 15.81 -16.04 0.96
C ASP A 126 14.76 -16.57 -0.03
N PHE A 127 14.02 -17.62 0.34
CA PHE A 127 12.90 -18.09 -0.46
C PHE A 127 11.75 -17.08 -0.46
N ILE A 128 11.41 -16.48 0.69
CA ILE A 128 10.41 -15.41 0.79
C ILE A 128 10.83 -14.20 -0.06
N ASP A 129 12.10 -13.78 0.00
CA ASP A 129 12.66 -12.73 -0.87
C ASP A 129 12.41 -13.06 -2.35
N LYS A 130 12.80 -14.27 -2.78
CA LYS A 130 12.59 -14.74 -4.16
C LYS A 130 11.12 -14.69 -4.56
N VAL A 131 10.22 -15.14 -3.69
CA VAL A 131 8.76 -15.09 -3.92
C VAL A 131 8.29 -13.65 -4.07
N LEU A 132 8.62 -12.77 -3.13
CA LEU A 132 8.16 -11.38 -3.13
C LEU A 132 8.68 -10.61 -4.34
N ARG A 133 9.94 -10.81 -4.75
CA ARG A 133 10.52 -10.20 -5.97
C ARG A 133 9.75 -10.59 -7.23
N VAL A 134 9.46 -11.88 -7.40
CA VAL A 134 8.77 -12.42 -8.58
C VAL A 134 7.33 -11.93 -8.64
N TYR A 135 6.58 -12.11 -7.55
CA TYR A 135 5.15 -11.80 -7.55
C TYR A 135 4.86 -10.30 -7.44
N SER A 136 5.79 -9.50 -6.92
CA SER A 136 5.71 -8.02 -6.98
C SER A 136 6.22 -7.44 -8.30
N GLN A 137 6.76 -8.28 -9.20
CA GLN A 137 7.38 -7.86 -10.48
C GLN A 137 8.54 -6.86 -10.28
N ASN A 138 9.26 -7.00 -9.17
CA ASN A 138 10.37 -6.11 -8.80
C ASN A 138 11.58 -6.95 -8.40
N MET A 139 12.35 -7.41 -9.39
CA MET A 139 13.55 -8.24 -9.16
C MET A 139 14.75 -7.45 -8.63
N ARG A 140 14.71 -6.11 -8.70
CA ARG A 140 15.86 -5.24 -8.42
C ARG A 140 16.00 -4.88 -6.95
N GLU A 141 14.89 -4.86 -6.22
CA GLU A 141 14.89 -4.50 -4.81
C GLU A 141 14.69 -5.75 -3.94
N PRO A 142 15.41 -5.85 -2.80
CA PRO A 142 15.13 -6.83 -1.76
C PRO A 142 13.65 -6.88 -1.41
N PHE A 143 13.16 -8.09 -1.21
CA PHE A 143 11.77 -8.45 -0.94
C PHE A 143 10.78 -7.81 -1.94
N GLY A 144 11.20 -7.52 -3.18
CA GLY A 144 10.34 -6.86 -4.16
C GLY A 144 9.97 -5.41 -3.81
N GLY A 145 10.76 -4.75 -2.96
CA GLY A 145 10.50 -3.39 -2.47
C GLY A 145 9.51 -3.34 -1.30
N LYS A 146 9.15 -4.50 -0.72
CA LYS A 146 8.30 -4.60 0.48
C LYS A 146 9.15 -4.36 1.73
N GLN A 147 8.60 -3.65 2.70
CA GLN A 147 9.24 -3.49 4.00
C GLN A 147 9.02 -4.73 4.85
N ILE A 148 10.06 -5.22 5.52
CA ILE A 148 9.97 -6.36 6.43
C ILE A 148 10.21 -5.90 7.88
N LEU A 149 9.31 -6.25 8.78
CA LEU A 149 9.48 -6.10 10.22
C LEU A 149 9.68 -7.48 10.83
N LEU A 150 10.87 -7.74 11.33
CA LEU A 150 11.23 -8.99 12.00
C LEU A 150 11.18 -8.77 13.50
N VAL A 151 10.36 -9.53 14.21
CA VAL A 151 10.21 -9.42 15.67
C VAL A 151 10.61 -10.73 16.32
N GLY A 152 11.47 -10.68 17.34
CA GLY A 152 11.86 -11.86 18.10
C GLY A 152 13.11 -11.67 18.94
N ASP A 153 13.42 -12.66 19.76
CA ASP A 153 14.63 -12.67 20.60
C ASP A 153 15.60 -13.74 20.10
N VAL A 154 16.74 -13.30 19.56
CA VAL A 154 17.77 -14.19 18.97
C VAL A 154 18.47 -15.06 19.99
N PHE A 155 18.39 -14.71 21.28
CA PHE A 155 18.98 -15.50 22.37
C PHE A 155 18.06 -16.62 22.86
N GLN A 156 16.87 -16.75 22.28
CA GLN A 156 15.98 -17.91 22.51
C GLN A 156 16.41 -19.11 21.67
N LEU A 157 15.55 -20.12 21.57
CA LEU A 157 15.84 -21.36 20.88
C LEU A 157 16.17 -21.14 19.39
N GLU A 158 17.15 -21.89 18.92
CA GLU A 158 17.50 -21.97 17.50
C GLU A 158 16.40 -22.66 16.68
N PRO A 159 16.33 -22.40 15.36
CA PRO A 159 15.45 -23.17 14.48
C PRO A 159 15.73 -24.66 14.59
N VAL A 160 14.68 -25.48 14.73
CA VAL A 160 14.82 -26.94 14.78
C VAL A 160 15.19 -27.46 13.40
N ILE A 161 16.37 -28.10 13.31
CA ILE A 161 16.91 -28.64 12.06
C ILE A 161 17.40 -30.06 12.34
N LYS A 162 16.95 -31.00 11.51
CA LYS A 162 17.41 -32.39 11.59
C LYS A 162 18.86 -32.50 11.08
N ASN A 163 19.59 -33.53 11.52
CA ASN A 163 21.02 -33.65 11.20
C ASN A 163 21.29 -33.74 9.69
N ASP A 164 20.44 -34.45 8.95
CA ASP A 164 20.46 -34.56 7.49
C ASP A 164 20.21 -33.21 6.79
N GLU A 165 19.24 -32.44 7.27
CA GLU A 165 18.94 -31.10 6.74
C GLU A 165 20.08 -30.11 7.01
N ARG A 166 20.75 -30.24 8.16
CA ARG A 166 21.85 -29.36 8.59
C ARG A 166 23.02 -29.44 7.62
N GLU A 167 23.39 -30.64 7.18
CA GLU A 167 24.47 -30.81 6.20
C GLU A 167 24.17 -30.13 4.86
N ILE A 168 22.91 -30.13 4.44
CA ILE A 168 22.48 -29.50 3.19
C ILE A 168 22.52 -27.97 3.33
N ILE A 169 21.94 -27.43 4.40
CA ILE A 169 21.86 -25.98 4.64
C ILE A 169 23.27 -25.37 4.76
N ASN A 170 24.19 -26.04 5.46
CA ASN A 170 25.55 -25.57 5.69
C ASN A 170 26.39 -25.42 4.39
N ARG A 171 25.95 -26.00 3.26
CA ARG A 171 26.60 -25.80 1.95
C ARG A 171 26.31 -24.41 1.37
N PHE A 172 25.18 -23.80 1.73
CA PHE A 172 24.70 -22.55 1.14
C PHE A 172 24.73 -21.37 2.10
N TYR A 173 24.66 -21.65 3.40
CA TYR A 173 24.59 -20.67 4.47
C TYR A 173 25.64 -20.99 5.53
N PRO A 174 26.29 -19.99 6.13
CA PRO A 174 27.29 -20.21 7.18
C PRO A 174 26.68 -20.81 8.46
N ASN A 175 25.40 -20.53 8.72
CA ASN A 175 24.64 -21.04 9.84
C ASN A 175 23.12 -20.92 9.51
N PRO A 176 22.24 -21.58 10.26
CA PRO A 176 20.82 -21.62 9.92
C PRO A 176 20.01 -20.39 10.32
N TYR A 177 20.58 -19.44 11.06
CA TYR A 177 19.81 -18.31 11.59
C TYR A 177 19.30 -17.38 10.48
N PHE A 178 18.10 -16.83 10.66
CA PHE A 178 17.49 -15.93 9.67
C PHE A 178 18.44 -14.81 9.20
N PHE A 179 19.26 -14.24 10.10
CA PHE A 179 20.17 -13.13 9.79
C PHE A 179 21.34 -13.53 8.88
N SER A 180 21.52 -14.82 8.60
CA SER A 180 22.50 -15.34 7.64
C SER A 180 21.95 -15.51 6.23
N ALA A 181 20.68 -15.14 6.00
CA ALA A 181 20.09 -15.09 4.67
C ALA A 181 20.86 -14.12 3.75
N ARG A 182 21.02 -14.48 2.48
CA ARG A 182 21.84 -13.74 1.50
C ARG A 182 21.24 -12.37 1.20
N VAL A 183 19.92 -12.23 1.27
CA VAL A 183 19.24 -10.94 1.07
C VAL A 183 19.76 -9.85 2.02
N PHE A 184 20.19 -10.18 3.24
CA PHE A 184 20.76 -9.22 4.20
C PHE A 184 22.21 -8.82 3.89
N GLN A 185 22.81 -9.37 2.82
CA GLN A 185 24.07 -8.87 2.25
C GLN A 185 23.81 -7.76 1.23
N GLU A 186 22.61 -7.74 0.62
CA GLU A 186 22.19 -6.71 -0.34
C GLU A 186 21.57 -5.49 0.34
N MET A 187 21.10 -5.63 1.58
CA MET A 187 20.52 -4.54 2.37
C MET A 187 20.96 -4.54 3.83
N GLU A 188 21.07 -3.36 4.41
CA GLU A 188 21.36 -3.19 5.84
C GLU A 188 20.10 -3.46 6.68
N LEU A 189 20.12 -4.51 7.51
CA LEU A 189 19.03 -4.79 8.45
C LEU A 189 19.22 -3.96 9.73
N VAL A 190 18.43 -2.89 9.88
CA VAL A 190 18.50 -2.03 11.07
C VAL A 190 17.96 -2.80 12.27
N SER A 191 18.79 -3.01 13.28
CA SER A 191 18.47 -3.83 14.45
C SER A 191 18.27 -2.95 15.69
N ILE A 192 17.07 -2.99 16.28
CA ILE A 192 16.70 -2.21 17.45
C ILE A 192 16.36 -3.16 18.59
N GLU A 193 17.04 -3.00 19.74
CA GLU A 193 16.79 -3.76 20.96
C GLU A 193 16.04 -2.90 21.98
N LEU A 194 14.85 -3.36 22.38
CA LEU A 194 14.10 -2.79 23.50
C LEU A 194 14.77 -3.16 24.82
N THR A 195 15.20 -2.16 25.57
CA THR A 195 15.97 -2.31 26.81
C THR A 195 15.09 -2.27 28.07
N LYS A 196 13.96 -1.54 28.04
CA LYS A 196 13.06 -1.35 29.18
C LYS A 196 12.17 -2.57 29.40
N VAL A 197 12.28 -3.19 30.58
CA VAL A 197 11.47 -4.35 31.00
C VAL A 197 10.23 -3.88 31.77
N TYR A 198 9.05 -4.37 31.39
CA TYR A 198 7.77 -4.01 32.04
C TYR A 198 7.15 -5.15 32.86
N ARG A 199 7.49 -6.41 32.55
CA ARG A 199 6.77 -7.60 33.07
C ARG A 199 7.22 -8.08 34.45
N GLN A 200 8.49 -7.90 34.82
CA GLN A 200 9.06 -8.54 36.02
C GLN A 200 9.21 -7.53 37.17
N SER A 201 8.67 -7.90 38.34
CA SER A 201 8.76 -7.12 39.60
C SER A 201 10.12 -7.29 40.30
N ASP A 202 10.79 -8.42 40.08
CA ASP A 202 12.08 -8.76 40.69
C ASP A 202 13.26 -8.36 39.79
N LYS A 203 13.89 -7.22 40.10
CA LYS A 203 15.07 -6.71 39.40
C LYS A 203 16.27 -7.66 39.48
N VAL A 204 16.41 -8.43 40.55
CA VAL A 204 17.54 -9.35 40.74
C VAL A 204 17.40 -10.51 39.77
N PHE A 205 16.20 -11.08 39.67
CA PHE A 205 15.94 -12.18 38.73
C PHE A 205 16.07 -11.75 37.27
N VAL A 206 15.63 -10.54 36.91
CA VAL A 206 15.84 -9.96 35.56
C VAL A 206 17.32 -9.93 35.21
N ASN A 207 18.17 -9.45 36.13
CA ASN A 207 19.61 -9.35 35.89
C ASN A 207 20.25 -10.73 35.70
N VAL A 208 19.81 -11.73 36.47
CA VAL A 208 20.26 -13.13 36.30
C VAL A 208 19.87 -13.64 34.91
N LEU A 209 18.62 -13.44 34.47
CA LEU A 209 18.16 -13.82 33.14
C LEU A 209 18.98 -13.13 32.04
N ASP A 210 19.34 -11.87 32.23
CA ASP A 210 20.18 -11.11 31.29
C ASP A 210 21.61 -11.65 31.22
N HIS A 211 22.19 -12.04 32.35
CA HIS A 211 23.51 -12.66 32.38
C HIS A 211 23.50 -14.05 31.72
N ILE A 212 22.42 -14.82 31.88
CA ILE A 212 22.24 -16.09 31.15
C ILE A 212 22.10 -15.83 29.65
N ARG A 213 21.24 -14.86 29.28
CA ARG A 213 20.97 -14.46 27.89
C ARG A 213 22.26 -14.07 27.16
N THR A 214 23.16 -13.37 27.82
CA THR A 214 24.42 -12.87 27.23
C THR A 214 25.64 -13.77 27.50
N ASN A 215 25.42 -14.95 28.09
CA ASN A 215 26.49 -15.88 28.48
C ASN A 215 27.54 -15.28 29.44
N THR A 216 27.15 -14.33 30.30
CA THR A 216 28.02 -13.72 31.34
C THR A 216 27.73 -14.20 32.76
N ALA A 217 26.76 -15.10 32.95
CA ALA A 217 26.33 -15.61 34.26
C ALA A 217 27.48 -16.13 35.15
N GLY A 218 27.73 -15.44 36.26
CA GLY A 218 28.81 -15.76 37.18
C GLY A 218 28.46 -16.88 38.17
N ALA A 219 29.40 -17.20 39.05
CA ALA A 219 29.18 -18.16 40.14
C ALA A 219 28.04 -17.70 41.08
N ALA A 220 27.91 -16.40 41.33
CA ALA A 220 26.85 -15.83 42.16
C ALA A 220 25.45 -16.05 41.54
N ASP A 221 25.31 -15.86 40.22
CA ASP A 221 24.05 -16.08 39.51
C ASP A 221 23.65 -17.56 39.56
N LEU A 222 24.62 -18.46 39.36
CA LEU A 222 24.41 -19.90 39.45
C LEU A 222 24.05 -20.35 40.86
N GLN A 223 24.72 -19.83 41.89
CA GLN A 223 24.39 -20.09 43.28
C GLN A 223 22.96 -19.66 43.60
N LEU A 224 22.57 -18.46 43.15
CA LEU A 224 21.21 -17.93 43.32
C LEU A 224 20.15 -18.79 42.63
N LEU A 225 20.40 -19.25 41.40
CA LEU A 225 19.49 -20.19 40.72
C LEU A 225 19.43 -21.53 41.44
N ASN A 226 20.59 -22.05 41.87
CA ASN A 226 20.69 -23.34 42.52
C ASN A 226 20.14 -23.34 43.95
N THR A 227 19.80 -22.20 44.55
CA THR A 227 18.97 -22.19 45.77
C THR A 227 17.59 -22.76 45.51
N ARG A 228 17.15 -22.87 44.25
CA ARG A 228 15.88 -23.50 43.81
C ARG A 228 16.01 -24.99 43.49
N TYR A 229 17.20 -25.57 43.68
CA TYR A 229 17.40 -27.00 43.50
C TYR A 229 16.73 -27.78 44.62
N ASN A 230 15.84 -28.71 44.25
CA ASN A 230 15.08 -29.55 45.20
C ASN A 230 14.35 -28.76 46.31
N THR A 231 14.08 -27.47 46.10
CA THR A 231 13.17 -26.74 46.99
C THR A 231 11.80 -27.38 46.90
N LEU A 232 11.20 -27.67 48.05
CA LEU A 232 9.80 -28.04 48.10
C LEU A 232 9.01 -26.79 47.69
N ILE A 233 8.28 -26.89 46.58
CA ILE A 233 7.18 -25.95 46.36
C ILE A 233 6.17 -26.33 47.44
N GLU A 234 5.82 -25.40 48.34
CA GLU A 234 4.75 -25.63 49.30
C GLU A 234 3.50 -26.03 48.50
N GLU A 235 3.07 -27.28 48.68
CA GLU A 235 1.89 -27.87 48.07
C GLU A 235 0.66 -27.18 48.67
N ASN A 236 0.37 -25.97 48.21
CA ASN A 236 -1.02 -25.53 48.21
C ASN A 236 -1.69 -26.34 47.11
N GLU A 237 -2.62 -27.23 47.47
CA GLU A 237 -3.42 -28.06 46.55
C GLU A 237 -4.11 -27.25 45.43
N SER A 238 -4.14 -25.92 45.56
CA SER A 238 -4.74 -24.96 44.63
C SER A 238 -3.82 -24.44 43.51
N ASP A 239 -2.49 -24.56 43.61
CA ASP A 239 -1.57 -23.95 42.63
C ASP A 239 -1.08 -24.97 41.58
N MET A 240 -1.65 -24.90 40.38
CA MET A 240 -1.23 -25.73 39.24
C MET A 240 0.22 -25.39 38.86
N TYR A 241 1.13 -26.35 38.98
CA TYR A 241 2.51 -26.21 38.50
C TYR A 241 2.72 -27.01 37.21
N ILE A 242 3.56 -26.48 36.32
CA ILE A 242 3.93 -27.15 35.06
C ILE A 242 5.39 -27.53 35.05
N THR A 243 5.70 -28.73 34.54
CA THR A 243 7.08 -29.20 34.37
C THR A 243 7.58 -28.91 32.96
N LEU A 244 8.67 -28.17 32.83
CA LEU A 244 9.37 -27.93 31.58
C LEU A 244 10.53 -28.90 31.46
N ALA A 245 10.42 -29.86 30.54
CA ALA A 245 11.48 -30.83 30.28
C ALA A 245 12.14 -30.62 28.91
N THR A 246 13.37 -31.09 28.78
CA THR A 246 14.17 -30.93 27.56
C THR A 246 13.77 -31.90 26.44
N ARG A 247 13.27 -33.10 26.79
CA ARG A 247 12.96 -34.18 25.86
C ARG A 247 11.49 -34.60 25.90
N ARG A 248 10.98 -35.10 24.77
CA ARG A 248 9.57 -35.49 24.62
C ARG A 248 9.22 -36.79 25.37
N ASP A 249 10.11 -37.76 25.37
CA ASP A 249 9.99 -39.01 26.14
C ASP A 249 9.83 -38.73 27.65
N THR A 250 10.59 -37.79 28.19
CA THR A 250 10.47 -37.36 29.60
C THR A 250 9.12 -36.70 29.88
N VAL A 251 8.63 -35.87 28.94
CA VAL A 251 7.31 -35.23 29.04
C VAL A 251 6.20 -36.26 29.04
N ASP A 252 6.22 -37.17 28.06
CA ASP A 252 5.19 -38.20 27.91
C ASP A 252 5.21 -39.11 29.17
N PHE A 253 6.38 -39.52 29.66
CA PHE A 253 6.53 -40.28 30.91
C PHE A 253 5.98 -39.56 32.15
N ILE A 254 6.28 -38.26 32.33
CA ILE A 254 5.77 -37.50 33.49
C ILE A 254 4.24 -37.40 33.42
N ASN A 255 3.70 -37.13 32.24
CA ASN A 255 2.26 -37.00 32.05
C ASN A 255 1.54 -38.34 32.30
N GLU A 256 2.04 -39.45 31.76
CA GLU A 256 1.50 -40.79 31.99
C GLU A 256 1.58 -41.19 33.47
N LYS A 257 2.74 -40.94 34.10
CA LYS A 257 2.92 -41.21 35.53
C LYS A 257 1.94 -40.40 36.38
N LYS A 258 1.83 -39.10 36.15
CA LYS A 258 0.90 -38.23 36.89
C LYS A 258 -0.56 -38.61 36.67
N LEU A 259 -0.93 -39.01 35.45
CA LEU A 259 -2.25 -39.56 35.17
C LEU A 259 -2.48 -40.88 35.92
N SER A 260 -1.48 -41.77 35.99
CA SER A 260 -1.59 -43.04 36.71
C SER A 260 -1.73 -42.87 38.23
N GLU A 261 -1.08 -41.85 38.80
CA GLU A 261 -1.14 -41.48 40.23
C GLU A 261 -2.53 -40.95 40.65
N LEU A 262 -3.32 -40.42 39.71
CA LEU A 262 -4.66 -39.91 40.02
C LEU A 262 -5.63 -41.06 40.36
N PRO A 263 -6.46 -40.89 41.41
CA PRO A 263 -7.51 -41.85 41.73
C PRO A 263 -8.58 -41.87 40.64
N GLY A 264 -9.24 -43.02 40.47
CA GLY A 264 -10.30 -43.22 39.48
C GLY A 264 -9.82 -43.94 38.21
N GLU A 265 -10.79 -44.50 37.50
CA GLU A 265 -10.57 -45.22 36.24
C GLU A 265 -10.31 -44.23 35.10
N PRO A 266 -9.33 -44.50 34.21
CA PRO A 266 -9.08 -43.66 33.05
C PRO A 266 -10.25 -43.73 32.07
N THR A 267 -10.63 -42.58 31.52
CA THR A 267 -11.55 -42.47 30.40
C THR A 267 -10.75 -42.25 29.12
N LEU A 268 -10.94 -43.13 28.14
CA LEU A 268 -10.30 -43.00 26.84
C LEU A 268 -11.15 -42.11 25.91
N LEU A 269 -10.56 -41.01 25.45
CA LEU A 269 -11.18 -40.11 24.48
C LEU A 269 -10.64 -40.43 23.09
N THR A 270 -11.48 -41.00 22.23
CA THR A 270 -11.11 -41.35 20.85
C THR A 270 -11.48 -40.21 19.89
N GLY A 271 -10.49 -39.80 19.10
CA GLY A 271 -10.63 -38.82 18.04
C GLY A 271 -11.15 -39.44 16.75
N GLU A 272 -11.73 -38.62 15.88
CA GLU A 272 -12.28 -39.05 14.60
C GLU A 272 -11.57 -38.31 13.47
N ILE A 273 -11.27 -39.03 12.39
CA ILE A 273 -10.73 -38.45 11.16
C ILE A 273 -11.75 -38.69 10.05
N HIS A 274 -12.25 -37.61 9.47
CA HIS A 274 -13.12 -37.63 8.29
C HIS A 274 -12.31 -37.10 7.10
N GLY A 275 -12.09 -37.89 6.04
CA GLY A 275 -11.27 -37.46 4.89
C GLY A 275 -9.76 -37.66 5.09
N GLU A 276 -8.94 -36.78 4.51
CA GLU A 276 -7.47 -36.93 4.50
C GLU A 276 -6.79 -36.05 5.57
N PHE A 277 -6.33 -36.69 6.66
CA PHE A 277 -5.60 -36.03 7.75
C PHE A 277 -4.43 -36.91 8.27
N PRO A 278 -3.15 -36.54 8.04
CA PRO A 278 -2.01 -37.39 8.43
C PRO A 278 -1.80 -37.52 9.95
N GLU A 279 -1.59 -38.75 10.45
CA GLU A 279 -1.38 -39.03 11.89
C GLU A 279 -0.22 -38.25 12.52
N SER A 280 0.88 -38.09 11.78
CA SER A 280 2.05 -37.31 12.24
C SER A 280 1.76 -35.82 12.48
N SER A 281 0.67 -35.31 11.92
CA SER A 281 0.25 -33.91 11.98
C SER A 281 -0.91 -33.69 12.96
N LEU A 282 -1.32 -34.73 13.69
CA LEU A 282 -2.40 -34.61 14.67
C LEU A 282 -1.97 -33.66 15.81
N PRO A 283 -2.80 -32.65 16.13
CA PRO A 283 -2.47 -31.66 17.15
C PRO A 283 -2.53 -32.24 18.58
N THR A 284 -3.34 -33.29 18.78
CA THR A 284 -3.45 -34.09 20.01
C THR A 284 -3.52 -35.57 19.66
N PRO A 285 -3.16 -36.51 20.55
CA PRO A 285 -3.25 -37.94 20.27
C PRO A 285 -4.66 -38.36 19.80
N MET A 286 -4.69 -39.33 18.89
CA MET A 286 -5.95 -39.96 18.43
C MET A 286 -6.67 -40.62 19.61
N GLU A 287 -5.91 -41.31 20.45
CA GLU A 287 -6.34 -41.95 21.67
C GLU A 287 -5.76 -41.15 22.84
N LEU A 288 -6.61 -40.41 23.55
CA LEU A 288 -6.21 -39.56 24.67
C LEU A 288 -6.84 -40.09 25.96
N GLU A 289 -6.03 -40.66 26.84
CA GLU A 289 -6.46 -41.07 28.17
C GLU A 289 -6.51 -39.89 29.14
N VAL A 290 -7.59 -39.76 29.89
CA VAL A 290 -7.80 -38.72 30.89
C VAL A 290 -8.48 -39.26 32.15
N LYS A 291 -8.38 -38.52 33.26
CA LYS A 291 -9.09 -38.80 34.53
C LYS A 291 -9.61 -37.49 35.13
N PRO A 292 -10.67 -37.52 35.95
CA PRO A 292 -10.98 -36.40 36.84
C PRO A 292 -9.75 -36.03 37.68
N GLY A 293 -9.44 -34.74 37.75
CA GLY A 293 -8.20 -34.21 38.32
C GLY A 293 -7.03 -34.10 37.35
N ALA A 294 -7.18 -34.53 36.08
CA ALA A 294 -6.09 -34.45 35.12
C ALA A 294 -5.78 -33.00 34.69
N GLN A 295 -4.52 -32.60 34.77
CA GLN A 295 -4.06 -31.30 34.31
C GLN A 295 -3.84 -31.33 32.80
N ILE A 296 -4.50 -30.42 32.10
CA ILE A 296 -4.46 -30.31 30.65
C ILE A 296 -4.07 -28.90 30.21
N ILE A 297 -3.67 -28.80 28.95
CA ILE A 297 -3.46 -27.55 28.24
C ILE A 297 -4.38 -27.51 27.03
N PHE A 298 -5.08 -26.40 26.85
CA PHE A 298 -5.87 -26.17 25.65
C PHE A 298 -4.95 -25.96 24.45
N ILE A 299 -5.23 -26.65 23.35
CA ILE A 299 -4.43 -26.60 22.12
C ILE A 299 -5.15 -25.89 20.96
N LYS A 300 -6.34 -25.35 21.23
CA LYS A 300 -7.14 -24.55 20.30
C LYS A 300 -7.88 -23.46 21.09
N ASN A 301 -8.06 -22.30 20.45
CA ASN A 301 -8.84 -21.22 21.05
C ASN A 301 -10.31 -21.56 21.04
N ASP A 302 -11.01 -21.20 22.10
CA ASP A 302 -12.46 -21.27 22.15
C ASP A 302 -13.11 -20.19 21.27
N TYR A 303 -14.25 -20.52 20.67
CA TYR A 303 -15.00 -19.59 19.83
C TYR A 303 -15.54 -18.41 20.64
N ASP A 304 -16.03 -18.65 21.85
CA ASP A 304 -16.55 -17.63 22.77
C ASP A 304 -15.44 -16.95 23.58
N HIS A 305 -14.17 -17.18 23.20
CA HIS A 305 -12.99 -16.66 23.88
C HIS A 305 -12.90 -17.01 25.37
N ARG A 306 -13.53 -18.12 25.78
CA ARG A 306 -13.48 -18.63 27.16
C ARG A 306 -12.08 -19.08 27.56
N TRP A 307 -11.31 -19.62 26.61
CA TRP A 307 -9.89 -19.95 26.79
C TRP A 307 -9.10 -19.72 25.50
N VAL A 308 -7.77 -19.71 25.62
CA VAL A 308 -6.83 -19.60 24.49
C VAL A 308 -5.90 -20.81 24.45
N ASN A 309 -5.33 -21.10 23.28
CA ASN A 309 -4.30 -22.13 23.15
C ASN A 309 -3.11 -21.80 24.07
N GLY A 310 -2.83 -22.70 25.00
CA GLY A 310 -1.86 -22.52 26.07
C GLY A 310 -2.49 -22.35 27.47
N THR A 311 -3.80 -22.11 27.58
CA THR A 311 -4.51 -22.07 28.86
C THR A 311 -4.41 -23.44 29.54
N ILE A 312 -4.04 -23.45 30.83
CA ILE A 312 -3.98 -24.65 31.65
C ILE A 312 -5.30 -24.78 32.43
N GLY A 313 -5.76 -26.02 32.59
CA GLY A 313 -6.87 -26.32 33.45
C GLY A 313 -6.81 -27.75 33.97
N THR A 314 -7.71 -28.06 34.88
CA THR A 314 -7.88 -29.38 35.49
C THR A 314 -9.26 -29.92 35.14
N ILE A 315 -9.33 -31.17 34.72
CA ILE A 315 -10.60 -31.83 34.41
C ILE A 315 -11.38 -32.03 35.72
N SER A 316 -12.57 -31.44 35.86
CA SER A 316 -13.45 -31.68 37.02
C SER A 316 -14.25 -32.97 36.85
N GLY A 317 -14.68 -33.29 35.63
CA GLY A 317 -15.42 -34.51 35.34
C GLY A 317 -15.77 -34.63 33.86
N ILE A 318 -16.37 -35.77 33.52
CA ILE A 318 -16.96 -36.04 32.20
C ILE A 318 -18.38 -36.52 32.48
N ASP A 319 -19.38 -35.91 31.85
CA ASP A 319 -20.77 -36.35 32.02
C ASP A 319 -21.10 -37.59 31.17
N GLU A 320 -22.27 -38.18 31.41
CA GLU A 320 -22.76 -39.36 30.68
C GLU A 320 -22.97 -39.08 29.17
N GLU A 321 -23.08 -37.81 28.77
CA GLU A 321 -23.18 -37.37 27.39
C GLU A 321 -21.81 -37.17 26.72
N GLY A 322 -20.71 -37.32 27.47
CA GLY A 322 -19.34 -37.17 26.99
C GLY A 322 -18.83 -35.73 26.96
N THR A 323 -19.51 -34.76 27.57
CA THR A 323 -18.97 -33.39 27.73
C THR A 323 -17.96 -33.36 28.86
N LEU A 324 -16.80 -32.74 28.60
CA LEU A 324 -15.68 -32.71 29.53
C LEU A 324 -15.63 -31.36 30.22
N TYR A 325 -15.68 -31.34 31.55
CA TYR A 325 -15.66 -30.10 32.33
C TYR A 325 -14.22 -29.82 32.79
N VAL A 326 -13.74 -28.59 32.55
CA VAL A 326 -12.39 -28.15 32.92
C VAL A 326 -12.47 -26.89 33.75
N VAL A 327 -11.82 -26.90 34.92
CA VAL A 327 -11.61 -25.72 35.75
C VAL A 327 -10.24 -25.13 35.42
N THR A 328 -10.20 -23.88 34.97
CA THR A 328 -8.96 -23.17 34.63
C THR A 328 -8.20 -22.67 35.86
N GLU A 329 -6.93 -22.25 35.69
CA GLU A 329 -6.11 -21.64 36.77
C GLU A 329 -6.82 -20.44 37.44
N ASP A 330 -7.64 -19.69 36.69
CA ASP A 330 -8.41 -18.55 37.19
C ASP A 330 -9.70 -18.95 37.96
N GLY A 331 -9.92 -20.25 38.17
CA GLY A 331 -11.06 -20.81 38.90
C GLY A 331 -12.37 -20.85 38.11
N GLN A 332 -12.33 -20.55 36.79
CA GLN A 332 -13.51 -20.62 35.92
C GLN A 332 -13.69 -22.04 35.40
N GLU A 333 -14.90 -22.58 35.55
CA GLU A 333 -15.28 -23.89 35.00
C GLU A 333 -15.90 -23.73 33.62
N PHE A 334 -15.44 -24.55 32.68
CA PHE A 334 -15.89 -24.55 31.31
C PHE A 334 -16.27 -25.95 30.84
N ASP A 335 -17.35 -26.03 30.07
CA ASP A 335 -17.68 -27.22 29.29
C ASP A 335 -16.86 -27.25 28.00
N VAL A 336 -16.11 -28.33 27.82
CA VAL A 336 -15.22 -28.57 26.70
C VAL A 336 -15.81 -29.68 25.86
N LYS A 337 -16.13 -29.34 24.62
CA LYS A 337 -16.63 -30.27 23.62
C LYS A 337 -15.52 -30.61 22.63
N LYS A 338 -15.70 -31.71 21.89
CA LYS A 338 -14.84 -32.00 20.75
C LYS A 338 -14.91 -30.83 19.78
N ASP A 339 -13.74 -30.47 19.27
CA ASP A 339 -13.63 -29.46 18.23
C ASP A 339 -12.95 -30.07 17.01
N SER A 340 -13.12 -29.40 15.88
CA SER A 340 -12.66 -29.84 14.58
C SER A 340 -11.44 -29.04 14.13
N TRP A 341 -10.37 -29.72 13.73
CA TRP A 341 -9.30 -29.14 12.94
C TRP A 341 -9.55 -29.50 11.49
N ARG A 342 -9.76 -28.48 10.68
CA ARG A 342 -10.01 -28.63 9.26
C ARG A 342 -8.69 -28.56 8.50
N ASN A 343 -8.48 -29.52 7.62
CA ASN A 343 -7.43 -29.50 6.63
C ASN A 343 -8.02 -28.84 5.36
N ILE A 344 -7.91 -27.51 5.25
CA ILE A 344 -8.57 -26.74 4.19
C ILE A 344 -7.61 -26.46 3.02
N ARG A 345 -8.09 -26.72 1.81
CA ARG A 345 -7.47 -26.35 0.53
C ARG A 345 -8.30 -25.24 -0.12
N TYR A 346 -7.68 -24.10 -0.42
CA TYR A 346 -8.40 -22.98 -1.03
C TYR A 346 -8.41 -23.05 -2.55
N LYS A 347 -9.59 -23.00 -3.16
CA LYS A 347 -9.86 -22.93 -4.60
C LYS A 347 -10.50 -21.57 -4.94
N TYR A 348 -10.38 -21.08 -6.17
CA TYR A 348 -10.92 -19.76 -6.55
C TYR A 348 -11.96 -19.95 -7.64
N ASN A 349 -13.19 -19.47 -7.40
CA ASN A 349 -14.27 -19.53 -8.38
C ASN A 349 -14.23 -18.29 -9.28
N GLU A 350 -13.89 -18.49 -10.55
CA GLU A 350 -13.69 -17.41 -11.52
C GLU A 350 -14.99 -16.72 -11.95
N GLN A 351 -16.15 -17.37 -11.81
CA GLN A 351 -17.45 -16.80 -12.20
C GLN A 351 -17.99 -15.84 -11.14
N GLU A 352 -17.86 -16.18 -9.85
CA GLU A 352 -18.33 -15.36 -8.73
C GLU A 352 -17.24 -14.45 -8.12
N LYS A 353 -15.99 -14.58 -8.59
CA LYS A 353 -14.82 -13.84 -8.09
C LYS A 353 -14.61 -13.97 -6.58
N LYS A 354 -14.95 -15.13 -6.01
CA LYS A 354 -14.77 -15.45 -4.57
C LYS A 354 -13.86 -16.66 -4.39
N ILE A 355 -13.21 -16.72 -3.22
CA ILE A 355 -12.42 -17.89 -2.82
C ILE A 355 -13.41 -18.93 -2.26
N GLU A 356 -13.32 -20.15 -2.76
CA GLU A 356 -14.05 -21.31 -2.28
C GLU A 356 -13.11 -22.19 -1.46
N GLU A 357 -13.55 -22.58 -0.27
CA GLU A 357 -12.79 -23.44 0.62
C GLU A 357 -13.14 -24.89 0.32
N GLU A 358 -12.15 -25.72 -0.02
CA GLU A 358 -12.27 -27.17 -0.24
C GLU A 358 -11.66 -27.89 0.96
N GLU A 359 -12.51 -28.43 1.83
CA GLU A 359 -12.09 -29.18 3.01
C GLU A 359 -11.61 -30.58 2.60
N LEU A 360 -10.33 -30.89 2.81
CA LEU A 360 -9.73 -32.20 2.47
C LEU A 360 -10.00 -33.26 3.52
N GLY A 361 -10.11 -32.81 4.78
CA GLY A 361 -10.41 -33.68 5.89
C GLY A 361 -10.52 -32.90 7.18
N VAL A 362 -11.15 -33.53 8.17
CA VAL A 362 -11.43 -32.96 9.47
C VAL A 362 -10.98 -33.96 10.52
N PHE A 363 -10.12 -33.50 11.42
CA PHE A 363 -9.84 -34.22 12.65
C PHE A 363 -10.72 -33.66 13.76
N ILE A 364 -11.48 -34.49 14.45
CA ILE A 364 -12.39 -34.10 15.53
C ILE A 364 -11.92 -34.73 16.82
N GLN A 365 -11.59 -33.92 17.81
CA GLN A 365 -11.16 -34.37 19.13
C GLN A 365 -11.29 -33.23 20.15
N TYR A 366 -11.26 -33.53 21.45
CA TYR A 366 -11.17 -32.48 22.46
C TYR A 366 -9.90 -31.62 22.26
N PRO A 367 -10.01 -30.29 22.31
CA PRO A 367 -8.90 -29.36 22.11
C PRO A 367 -7.96 -29.28 23.32
N ILE A 368 -7.56 -30.43 23.86
CA ILE A 368 -6.76 -30.56 25.08
C ILE A 368 -5.62 -31.56 24.90
N ARG A 369 -4.59 -31.43 25.73
CA ARG A 369 -3.51 -32.41 25.92
C ARG A 369 -3.06 -32.42 27.37
N LEU A 370 -2.62 -33.56 27.90
CA LEU A 370 -2.05 -33.64 29.26
C LEU A 370 -0.86 -32.67 29.40
N ALA A 371 -0.79 -31.98 30.54
CA ALA A 371 0.09 -30.83 30.71
C ALA A 371 0.71 -30.68 32.10
N TRP A 372 0.90 -31.78 32.85
CA TRP A 372 1.81 -31.75 34.00
C TRP A 372 3.25 -31.51 33.55
N ALA A 373 3.60 -31.96 32.34
CA ALA A 373 4.84 -31.64 31.68
C ALA A 373 4.62 -31.20 30.22
N ILE A 374 5.44 -30.25 29.78
CA ILE A 374 5.59 -29.87 28.37
C ILE A 374 7.07 -29.71 28.03
N THR A 375 7.40 -29.81 26.74
CA THR A 375 8.77 -29.56 26.31
C THR A 375 9.10 -28.07 26.39
N ILE A 376 10.34 -27.72 26.74
CA ILE A 376 10.79 -26.31 26.77
C ILE A 376 10.51 -25.62 25.43
N HIS A 377 10.66 -26.34 24.32
CA HIS A 377 10.36 -25.81 22.98
C HIS A 377 8.89 -25.45 22.77
N LYS A 378 7.95 -26.21 23.34
CA LYS A 378 6.52 -25.93 23.27
C LYS A 378 6.07 -24.88 24.28
N SER A 379 6.89 -24.61 25.30
CA SER A 379 6.65 -23.53 26.25
C SER A 379 6.97 -22.14 25.70
N GLN A 380 7.70 -22.03 24.58
CA GLN A 380 8.09 -20.72 24.04
C GLN A 380 6.85 -19.87 23.70
N GLY A 381 6.87 -18.63 24.20
CA GLY A 381 5.74 -17.70 24.11
C GLY A 381 4.79 -17.74 25.32
N LEU A 382 4.81 -18.80 26.13
CA LEU A 382 3.97 -18.93 27.33
C LEU A 382 4.61 -18.24 28.55
N THR A 383 3.83 -18.06 29.62
CA THR A 383 4.29 -17.48 30.89
C THR A 383 3.56 -18.17 32.03
N PHE A 384 4.29 -18.53 33.09
CA PHE A 384 3.77 -19.31 34.21
C PHE A 384 4.06 -18.60 35.54
N SER A 385 3.14 -18.75 36.49
CA SER A 385 3.26 -18.34 37.88
C SER A 385 4.29 -19.22 38.61
N ARG A 386 4.16 -20.54 38.46
CA ARG A 386 5.05 -21.58 39.02
C ARG A 386 5.47 -22.60 37.98
N VAL A 387 6.74 -22.98 38.00
CA VAL A 387 7.32 -23.89 37.02
C VAL A 387 8.37 -24.80 37.65
N VAL A 388 8.29 -26.08 37.31
CA VAL A 388 9.32 -27.07 37.61
C VAL A 388 10.17 -27.23 36.37
N ILE A 389 11.48 -27.04 36.45
CA ILE A 389 12.38 -27.14 35.30
C ILE A 389 13.22 -28.40 35.45
N ASP A 390 13.12 -29.27 34.44
CA ASP A 390 13.82 -30.53 34.39
C ASP A 390 14.88 -30.55 33.29
N PHE A 391 16.13 -30.36 33.72
CA PHE A 391 17.33 -30.46 32.88
C PHE A 391 18.04 -31.82 32.99
N THR A 392 17.42 -32.85 33.57
CA THR A 392 18.03 -34.19 33.69
C THR A 392 18.39 -34.80 32.33
N GLY A 393 17.55 -34.58 31.31
CA GLY A 393 17.81 -34.97 29.92
C GLY A 393 18.96 -34.23 29.21
N GLY A 394 19.61 -33.28 29.92
CA GLY A 394 20.68 -32.42 29.44
C GLY A 394 20.19 -31.20 28.66
N VAL A 395 20.92 -30.09 28.75
CA VAL A 395 20.72 -28.93 27.89
C VAL A 395 21.58 -29.09 26.64
N PHE A 396 20.95 -29.18 25.47
CA PHE A 396 21.63 -29.49 24.20
C PHE A 396 21.49 -28.38 23.15
N ALA A 397 20.58 -27.43 23.36
CA ALA A 397 20.38 -26.29 22.46
C ALA A 397 20.76 -24.97 23.15
N GLY A 398 21.39 -24.06 22.39
CA GLY A 398 21.71 -22.72 22.88
C GLY A 398 20.43 -21.96 23.23
N GLY A 399 20.46 -21.22 24.33
CA GLY A 399 19.29 -20.45 24.81
C GLY A 399 18.18 -21.29 25.45
N GLN A 400 18.27 -22.63 25.48
CA GLN A 400 17.23 -23.49 26.08
C GLN A 400 17.05 -23.25 27.59
N ALA A 401 18.15 -23.08 28.33
CA ALA A 401 18.09 -22.72 29.75
C ALA A 401 17.43 -21.34 29.97
N TYR A 402 17.80 -20.35 29.15
CA TYR A 402 17.19 -19.02 29.17
C TYR A 402 15.68 -19.07 28.86
N VAL A 403 15.27 -19.84 27.84
CA VAL A 403 13.86 -19.99 27.49
C VAL A 403 13.07 -20.62 28.63
N ALA A 404 13.59 -21.67 29.29
CA ALA A 404 12.90 -22.32 30.41
C ALA A 404 12.74 -21.37 31.61
N LEU A 405 13.82 -20.70 32.01
CA LEU A 405 13.82 -19.79 33.17
C LEU A 405 12.97 -18.54 32.94
N SER A 406 13.01 -17.98 31.72
CA SER A 406 12.22 -16.79 31.35
C SER A 406 10.71 -17.02 31.26
N ARG A 407 10.24 -18.27 31.36
CA ARG A 407 8.79 -18.55 31.45
C ARG A 407 8.19 -18.18 32.78
N CYS A 408 8.98 -18.17 33.86
CA CYS A 408 8.46 -17.83 35.18
C CYS A 408 8.46 -16.31 35.39
N THR A 409 7.46 -15.81 36.10
CA THR A 409 7.36 -14.39 36.47
C THR A 409 8.31 -13.99 37.59
N SER A 410 8.71 -14.93 38.46
CA SER A 410 9.60 -14.67 39.60
C SER A 410 10.55 -15.84 39.87
N LEU A 411 11.69 -15.57 40.52
CA LEU A 411 12.61 -16.62 40.94
C LEU A 411 11.98 -17.58 41.97
N ASN A 412 11.06 -17.08 42.79
CA ASN A 412 10.36 -17.88 43.80
C ASN A 412 9.44 -18.95 43.20
N GLY A 413 8.91 -18.70 42.00
CA GLY A 413 8.05 -19.66 41.30
C GLY A 413 8.81 -20.78 40.60
N ILE A 414 10.15 -20.80 40.64
CA ILE A 414 10.97 -21.81 39.95
C ILE A 414 11.40 -22.90 40.92
N GLN A 415 11.24 -24.15 40.50
CA GLN A 415 11.87 -25.32 41.11
C GLN A 415 12.77 -26.02 40.09
N LEU A 416 13.97 -26.42 40.48
CA LEU A 416 14.91 -27.14 39.63
C LEU A 416 15.05 -28.60 40.06
N LYS A 417 14.85 -29.55 39.13
CA LYS A 417 15.11 -30.99 39.36
C LYS A 417 16.59 -31.36 39.29
N LYS A 418 17.41 -30.50 38.68
CA LYS A 418 18.86 -30.63 38.54
C LYS A 418 19.50 -29.27 38.76
N GLN A 419 20.63 -29.22 39.45
CA GLN A 419 21.42 -28.00 39.56
C GLN A 419 21.86 -27.53 38.17
N ILE A 420 21.73 -26.22 37.93
CA ILE A 420 22.22 -25.57 36.73
C ILE A 420 23.73 -25.37 36.89
N THR A 421 24.47 -25.88 35.92
CA THR A 421 25.91 -25.69 35.83
C THR A 421 26.24 -24.67 34.76
N ARG A 422 27.47 -24.16 34.76
CA ARG A 422 27.95 -23.26 33.70
C ARG A 422 27.86 -23.91 32.30
N GLY A 423 27.98 -25.23 32.21
CA GLY A 423 27.86 -25.98 30.95
C GLY A 423 26.43 -26.00 30.37
N ASP A 424 25.41 -25.76 31.20
CA ASP A 424 24.02 -25.68 30.76
C ASP A 424 23.68 -24.28 30.17
N ILE A 425 24.56 -23.29 30.38
CA ILE A 425 24.40 -21.92 29.87
C ILE A 425 25.41 -21.69 28.75
N PHE A 426 24.92 -21.73 27.52
CA PHE A 426 25.72 -21.39 26.37
C PHE A 426 24.89 -20.69 25.30
N VAL A 427 25.55 -19.76 24.62
CA VAL A 427 25.02 -19.01 23.50
C VAL A 427 25.97 -19.23 22.33
N ARG A 428 25.41 -19.41 21.14
CA ARG A 428 26.18 -19.61 19.92
C ARG A 428 26.95 -18.32 19.55
N PRO A 429 28.24 -18.38 19.20
CA PRO A 429 29.05 -17.19 18.89
C PRO A 429 28.45 -16.29 17.79
N GLU A 430 27.73 -16.89 16.83
CA GLU A 430 27.05 -16.21 15.74
C GLU A 430 26.00 -15.21 16.25
N ILE A 431 25.28 -15.56 17.32
CA ILE A 431 24.29 -14.70 17.97
C ILE A 431 24.99 -13.51 18.64
N ILE A 432 26.12 -13.74 19.31
CA ILE A 432 26.91 -12.70 19.98
C ILE A 432 27.46 -11.69 18.94
N ASN A 433 27.99 -12.20 17.82
CA ASN A 433 28.49 -11.36 16.74
C ASN A 433 27.36 -10.54 16.10
N PHE A 434 26.17 -11.10 15.97
CA PHE A 434 25.01 -10.39 15.46
C PHE A 434 24.52 -9.30 16.43
N SER A 435 24.51 -9.58 17.74
CA SER A 435 24.01 -8.65 18.76
C SER A 435 24.86 -7.40 18.92
N GLN A 436 26.14 -7.43 18.55
CA GLN A 436 27.02 -6.24 18.55
C GLN A 436 26.51 -5.11 17.65
N ARG A 437 25.61 -5.41 16.69
CA ARG A 437 25.04 -4.44 15.76
C ARG A 437 23.76 -3.78 16.28
N PHE A 438 23.23 -4.25 17.41
CA PHE A 438 21.96 -3.74 17.95
C PHE A 438 22.11 -2.30 18.43
N ASN A 439 21.05 -1.50 18.22
CA ASN A 439 21.00 -0.09 18.61
C ASN A 439 22.16 0.77 18.06
N ASN A 440 22.70 0.41 16.88
CA ASN A 440 23.70 1.24 16.22
C ASN A 440 23.07 2.57 15.79
N ARG A 441 23.37 3.62 16.55
CA ARG A 441 22.80 4.95 16.38
C ARG A 441 23.10 5.57 15.01
N GLN A 442 24.29 5.35 14.46
CA GLN A 442 24.65 5.89 13.14
C GLN A 442 23.80 5.25 12.04
N SER A 443 23.59 3.94 12.10
CA SER A 443 22.73 3.21 11.15
C SER A 443 21.26 3.65 11.27
N ILE A 444 20.74 3.80 12.49
CA ILE A 444 19.35 4.24 12.73
C ILE A 444 19.13 5.68 12.22
N GLU A 445 20.01 6.62 12.57
CA GLU A 445 19.90 8.02 12.13
C GLU A 445 20.05 8.15 10.61
N LYS A 446 20.96 7.37 10.00
CA LYS A 446 21.12 7.31 8.54
C LYS A 446 19.85 6.78 7.86
N ALA A 447 19.27 5.69 8.39
CA ALA A 447 18.03 5.12 7.85
C ALA A 447 16.85 6.10 7.95
N LEU A 448 16.70 6.80 9.08
CA LEU A 448 15.68 7.82 9.27
C LEU A 448 15.85 9.01 8.30
N LYS A 449 17.08 9.50 8.11
CA LYS A 449 17.37 10.56 7.13
C LYS A 449 17.10 10.12 5.69
N GLN A 450 17.52 8.92 5.32
CA GLN A 450 17.28 8.37 3.98
C GLN A 450 15.79 8.23 3.67
N ALA A 451 14.98 7.99 4.70
CA ALA A 451 13.54 7.86 4.54
C ALA A 451 12.80 9.19 4.45
N GLN A 452 13.24 10.21 5.19
CA GLN A 452 12.74 11.57 4.99
C GLN A 452 12.91 12.01 3.53
N ALA A 453 14.03 11.63 2.90
CA ALA A 453 14.26 11.88 1.49
C ALA A 453 13.20 11.22 0.57
N ASP A 454 12.77 9.98 0.86
CA ASP A 454 11.75 9.29 0.06
C ASP A 454 10.41 10.03 0.07
N VAL A 455 9.97 10.48 1.26
CA VAL A 455 8.73 11.25 1.41
C VAL A 455 8.82 12.56 0.61
N GLN A 456 9.94 13.26 0.73
CA GLN A 456 10.17 14.52 0.03
C GLN A 456 10.22 14.33 -1.51
N TYR A 457 10.83 13.25 -2.01
CA TYR A 457 10.83 12.93 -3.43
C TYR A 457 9.41 12.64 -3.96
N VAL A 458 8.57 11.95 -3.19
CA VAL A 458 7.17 11.69 -3.57
C VAL A 458 6.35 12.98 -3.64
N GLU A 459 6.48 13.84 -2.64
CA GLU A 459 5.80 15.14 -2.64
C GLU A 459 6.30 16.03 -3.78
N ALA A 460 7.60 16.05 -4.06
CA ALA A 460 8.16 16.75 -5.22
C ALA A 460 7.51 16.29 -6.53
N VAL A 461 7.38 14.98 -6.76
CA VAL A 461 6.70 14.45 -7.96
C VAL A 461 5.24 14.89 -8.03
N LYS A 462 4.51 14.89 -6.91
CA LYS A 462 3.11 15.35 -6.87
C LYS A 462 2.99 16.84 -7.24
N HIS A 463 3.86 17.69 -6.70
CA HIS A 463 3.87 19.12 -7.02
C HIS A 463 4.25 19.38 -8.48
N PHE A 464 5.24 18.65 -9.01
CA PHE A 464 5.61 18.71 -10.42
C PHE A 464 4.43 18.36 -11.34
N ASP A 465 3.70 17.29 -11.03
CA ASP A 465 2.56 16.84 -11.84
C ASP A 465 1.35 17.79 -11.74
N LYS A 466 1.25 18.58 -10.67
CA LYS A 466 0.26 19.67 -10.52
C LYS A 466 0.70 21.00 -11.17
N GLY A 467 1.96 21.12 -11.60
CA GLY A 467 2.53 22.37 -12.13
C GLY A 467 2.95 23.39 -11.06
N ASP A 468 2.99 23.00 -9.79
CA ASP A 468 3.44 23.84 -8.67
C ASP A 468 4.96 23.73 -8.52
N PHE A 469 5.69 24.49 -9.34
CA PHE A 469 7.15 24.36 -9.46
C PHE A 469 7.92 24.94 -8.27
N GLU A 470 7.35 25.89 -7.53
CA GLU A 470 7.96 26.46 -6.33
C GLU A 470 8.07 25.39 -5.24
N ARG A 471 6.94 24.78 -4.85
CA ARG A 471 6.93 23.69 -3.86
C ARG A 471 7.64 22.43 -4.34
N PHE A 472 7.58 22.14 -5.64
CA PHE A 472 8.39 21.07 -6.22
C PHE A 472 9.88 21.29 -5.92
N LEU A 473 10.42 22.49 -6.20
CA LEU A 473 11.84 22.78 -5.98
C LEU A 473 12.20 22.73 -4.49
N GLU A 474 11.37 23.28 -3.61
CA GLU A 474 11.56 23.20 -2.16
C GLU A 474 11.71 21.75 -1.68
N GLN A 475 10.72 20.90 -2.01
CA GLN A 475 10.73 19.50 -1.59
C GLN A 475 11.85 18.71 -2.27
N PHE A 476 12.13 18.98 -3.55
CA PHE A 476 13.19 18.31 -4.30
C PHE A 476 14.58 18.62 -3.74
N PHE A 477 14.87 19.88 -3.38
CA PHE A 477 16.14 20.24 -2.76
C PHE A 477 16.28 19.64 -1.36
N LEU A 478 15.22 19.67 -0.54
CA LEU A 478 15.24 18.99 0.76
C LEU A 478 15.59 17.50 0.61
N ALA A 479 15.01 16.83 -0.40
CA ALA A 479 15.26 15.43 -0.69
C ALA A 479 16.71 15.17 -1.11
N ILE A 480 17.29 16.03 -1.97
CA ILE A 480 18.68 15.89 -2.45
C ILE A 480 19.69 16.05 -1.32
N HIS A 481 19.49 17.04 -0.45
CA HIS A 481 20.37 17.25 0.72
C HIS A 481 20.30 16.07 1.68
N SER A 482 19.15 15.40 1.76
CA SER A 482 18.95 14.22 2.60
C SER A 482 19.52 12.94 1.96
N ARG A 483 19.38 12.79 0.63
CA ARG A 483 19.87 11.63 -0.14
C ARG A 483 20.15 11.99 -1.61
N TYR A 484 21.42 11.96 -2.00
CA TYR A 484 21.86 12.29 -3.36
C TYR A 484 21.60 11.14 -4.36
N ASP A 485 20.42 11.13 -4.98
CA ASP A 485 20.00 10.08 -5.93
C ASP A 485 20.02 10.52 -7.41
N ILE A 486 20.19 11.81 -7.69
CA ILE A 486 19.98 12.41 -9.01
C ILE A 486 20.90 11.85 -10.10
N GLU A 487 22.07 11.33 -9.72
CA GLU A 487 23.02 10.76 -10.66
C GLU A 487 22.73 9.32 -11.07
N LYS A 488 21.83 8.63 -10.34
CA LYS A 488 21.47 7.24 -10.62
C LYS A 488 20.83 7.13 -12.01
N PRO A 489 21.23 6.14 -12.85
CA PRO A 489 20.75 6.01 -14.22
C PRO A 489 19.22 5.97 -14.36
N LEU A 490 18.53 5.32 -13.41
CA LEU A 490 17.06 5.24 -13.39
C LEU A 490 16.41 6.60 -13.16
N ILE A 491 16.95 7.39 -12.22
CA ILE A 491 16.46 8.72 -11.89
C ILE A 491 16.72 9.67 -13.05
N LYS A 492 17.92 9.64 -13.65
CA LYS A 492 18.23 10.38 -14.88
C LYS A 492 17.22 10.06 -16.01
N ARG A 493 16.93 8.78 -16.23
CA ARG A 493 15.95 8.36 -17.25
C ARG A 493 14.54 8.86 -16.93
N PHE A 494 14.14 8.84 -15.66
CA PHE A 494 12.84 9.32 -15.22
C PHE A 494 12.69 10.83 -15.41
N ILE A 495 13.67 11.62 -14.95
CA ILE A 495 13.71 13.08 -15.14
C ILE A 495 13.66 13.41 -16.64
N ARG A 496 14.48 12.74 -17.47
CA ARG A 496 14.47 12.93 -18.92
C ARG A 496 13.08 12.64 -19.52
N LYS A 497 12.40 11.57 -19.07
CA LYS A 497 11.05 11.24 -19.52
C LYS A 497 10.06 12.35 -19.16
N LYS A 498 10.08 12.84 -17.92
CA LYS A 498 9.19 13.93 -17.45
C LYS A 498 9.44 15.22 -18.22
N LEU A 499 10.69 15.64 -18.41
CA LEU A 499 11.04 16.80 -19.22
C LEU A 499 10.67 16.63 -20.70
N GLY A 500 10.74 15.40 -21.23
CA GLY A 500 10.32 15.09 -22.60
C GLY A 500 8.83 15.36 -22.87
N ILE A 501 7.97 15.28 -21.85
CA ILE A 501 6.54 15.63 -21.98
C ILE A 501 6.37 17.09 -22.39
N ILE A 502 7.19 18.00 -21.87
CA ILE A 502 7.15 19.43 -22.21
C ILE A 502 7.46 19.63 -23.70
N ASN A 503 8.44 18.92 -24.23
CA ASN A 503 8.78 19.00 -25.65
C ASN A 503 7.65 18.45 -26.55
N ASN A 504 7.02 17.35 -26.14
CA ASN A 504 5.88 16.78 -26.85
C ASN A 504 4.69 17.75 -26.87
N LEU A 505 4.34 18.34 -25.73
CA LEU A 505 3.26 19.32 -25.62
C LEU A 505 3.55 20.58 -26.44
N LYS A 506 4.80 21.05 -26.50
CA LYS A 506 5.20 22.18 -27.37
C LYS A 506 5.00 21.84 -28.86
N ALA A 507 5.38 20.64 -29.28
CA ALA A 507 5.21 20.19 -30.65
C ALA A 507 3.72 20.03 -31.03
N GLU A 508 2.92 19.47 -30.12
CA GLU A 508 1.48 19.32 -30.30
C GLU A 508 0.77 20.67 -30.36
N ASN A 509 1.11 21.61 -29.46
CA ASN A 509 0.55 22.97 -29.47
C ASN A 509 0.85 23.69 -30.80
N LYS A 510 2.06 23.52 -31.34
CA LYS A 510 2.42 24.05 -32.66
C LYS A 510 1.56 23.44 -33.76
N ARG A 511 1.44 22.11 -33.80
CA ARG A 511 0.61 21.40 -34.79
C ARG A 511 -0.86 21.83 -34.73
N LEU A 512 -1.43 21.97 -33.53
CA LEU A 512 -2.81 22.43 -33.34
C LEU A 512 -3.00 23.87 -33.84
N LYS A 513 -2.04 24.76 -33.59
CA LYS A 513 -2.05 26.13 -34.14
C LYS A 513 -2.01 26.14 -35.66
N ASP A 514 -1.15 25.32 -36.26
CA ASP A 514 -1.05 25.20 -37.72
C ASP A 514 -2.35 24.66 -38.32
N GLN A 515 -2.98 23.65 -37.69
CA GLN A 515 -4.28 23.11 -38.10
C GLN A 515 -5.39 24.15 -38.00
N LEU A 516 -5.44 24.90 -36.90
CA LEU A 516 -6.41 25.98 -36.71
C LEU A 516 -6.25 27.06 -37.80
N HIS A 517 -5.01 27.38 -38.17
CA HIS A 517 -4.74 28.35 -39.24
C HIS A 517 -5.23 27.86 -40.61
N VAL A 518 -4.99 26.59 -40.93
CA VAL A 518 -5.49 25.97 -42.17
C VAL A 518 -7.02 25.93 -42.18
N GLN A 519 -7.65 25.56 -41.06
CA GLN A 519 -9.12 25.57 -40.95
C GLN A 519 -9.70 26.97 -41.15
N ARG A 520 -9.11 28.01 -40.54
CA ARG A 520 -9.53 29.40 -40.75
C ARG A 520 -9.45 29.82 -42.21
N LYS A 521 -8.34 29.52 -42.89
CA LYS A 521 -8.20 29.78 -44.34
C LYS A 521 -9.25 29.07 -45.19
N ASN A 522 -9.59 27.82 -44.85
CA ASN A 522 -10.64 27.07 -45.55
C ASN A 522 -12.02 27.69 -45.32
N LEU A 523 -12.33 28.10 -44.10
CA LEU A 523 -13.58 28.80 -43.78
C LEU A 523 -13.69 30.14 -44.53
N GLU A 524 -12.59 30.90 -44.62
CA GLU A 524 -12.53 32.12 -45.44
C GLU A 524 -12.80 31.83 -46.92
N LYS A 525 -12.22 30.74 -47.46
CA LYS A 525 -12.47 30.33 -48.85
C LYS A 525 -13.94 29.97 -49.08
N TYR A 526 -14.54 29.17 -48.21
CA TYR A 526 -15.95 28.80 -48.32
C TYR A 526 -16.86 30.02 -48.17
N ALA A 527 -16.57 30.93 -47.24
CA ALA A 527 -17.30 32.18 -47.10
C ALA A 527 -17.27 33.00 -48.40
N ARG A 528 -16.11 33.05 -49.07
CA ARG A 528 -15.99 33.69 -50.38
C ARG A 528 -16.82 32.99 -51.46
N GLU A 529 -16.85 31.66 -51.50
CA GLU A 529 -17.67 30.90 -52.46
C GLU A 529 -19.17 31.16 -52.26
N TYR A 530 -19.67 31.07 -51.01
CA TYR A 530 -21.06 31.39 -50.69
C TYR A 530 -21.44 32.84 -51.04
N TYR A 531 -20.53 33.80 -50.80
CA TYR A 531 -20.73 35.18 -51.24
C TYR A 531 -20.87 35.31 -52.76
N LEU A 532 -20.04 34.60 -53.53
CA LEU A 532 -20.13 34.62 -54.99
C LEU A 532 -21.43 34.01 -55.48
N MET A 533 -21.84 32.86 -54.91
CA MET A 533 -23.15 32.24 -55.19
C MET A 533 -24.31 33.18 -54.85
N GLY A 534 -24.23 33.89 -53.72
CA GLY A 534 -25.22 34.91 -53.36
C GLY A 534 -25.33 36.03 -54.40
N ASN A 535 -24.20 36.48 -54.97
CA ASN A 535 -24.22 37.45 -56.06
C ASN A 535 -24.86 36.86 -57.32
N GLU A 536 -24.54 35.61 -57.68
CA GLU A 536 -25.13 34.92 -58.83
C GLU A 536 -26.64 34.76 -58.70
N CYS A 537 -27.16 34.45 -57.50
CA CYS A 537 -28.60 34.38 -57.23
C CYS A 537 -29.30 35.70 -57.53
N ILE A 538 -28.66 36.85 -57.25
CA ILE A 538 -29.21 38.17 -57.60
C ILE A 538 -29.14 38.44 -59.10
N THR A 539 -27.99 38.17 -59.72
CA THR A 539 -27.74 38.59 -61.11
C THR A 539 -28.32 37.67 -62.17
N GLN A 540 -28.35 36.36 -61.91
CA GLN A 540 -28.75 35.35 -62.90
C GLN A 540 -30.10 34.71 -62.57
N ALA A 541 -30.32 34.35 -61.30
CA ALA A 541 -31.55 33.67 -60.88
C ALA A 541 -32.68 34.63 -60.45
N HIS A 542 -32.35 35.89 -60.19
CA HIS A 542 -33.25 36.92 -59.66
C HIS A 542 -34.00 36.50 -58.38
N ASP A 543 -33.38 35.67 -57.55
CA ASP A 543 -33.94 35.18 -56.28
C ASP A 543 -33.24 35.86 -55.09
N SER A 544 -33.92 36.87 -54.51
CA SER A 544 -33.39 37.63 -53.38
C SER A 544 -33.35 36.83 -52.08
N ARG A 545 -34.25 35.85 -51.90
CA ARG A 545 -34.29 35.01 -50.70
C ARG A 545 -33.13 34.03 -50.69
N ALA A 546 -32.85 33.38 -51.82
CA ALA A 546 -31.70 32.51 -51.97
C ALA A 546 -30.37 33.28 -51.81
N ALA A 547 -30.29 34.51 -52.31
CA ALA A 547 -29.12 35.36 -52.14
C ALA A 547 -28.84 35.70 -50.67
N ILE A 548 -29.87 36.09 -49.91
CA ILE A 548 -29.73 36.39 -48.48
C ILE A 548 -29.24 35.17 -47.71
N ALA A 549 -29.81 33.98 -47.97
CA ALA A 549 -29.38 32.74 -47.32
C ALA A 549 -27.90 32.40 -47.60
N ASN A 550 -27.42 32.65 -48.82
CA ASN A 550 -26.02 32.46 -49.17
C ASN A 550 -25.11 33.48 -48.48
N TYR A 551 -25.51 34.76 -48.39
CA TYR A 551 -24.75 35.76 -47.64
C TYR A 551 -24.72 35.46 -46.14
N ASP A 552 -25.83 34.98 -45.57
CA ASP A 552 -25.87 34.51 -44.19
C ASP A 552 -24.88 33.39 -43.93
N LYS A 553 -24.79 32.42 -44.86
CA LYS A 553 -23.81 31.36 -44.74
C LYS A 553 -22.38 31.86 -44.86
N ALA A 554 -22.12 32.83 -45.74
CA ALA A 554 -20.81 33.46 -45.84
C ALA A 554 -20.40 34.18 -44.54
N ILE A 555 -21.34 34.87 -43.91
CA ILE A 555 -21.14 35.58 -42.64
C ILE A 555 -20.96 34.60 -41.47
N GLU A 556 -21.72 33.51 -41.42
CA GLU A 556 -21.57 32.46 -40.40
C GLU A 556 -20.17 31.83 -40.46
N LEU A 557 -19.66 31.56 -41.67
CA LEU A 557 -18.35 30.97 -41.90
C LEU A 557 -17.21 31.96 -41.67
N ASN A 558 -17.40 33.23 -42.01
CA ASN A 558 -16.45 34.31 -41.73
C ASN A 558 -17.18 35.61 -41.34
N PRO A 559 -17.37 35.85 -40.03
CA PRO A 559 -18.07 37.05 -39.55
C PRO A 559 -17.37 38.37 -39.92
N SER A 560 -16.07 38.33 -40.19
CA SER A 560 -15.29 39.52 -40.60
C SER A 560 -15.42 39.85 -42.09
N TYR A 561 -16.14 39.04 -42.87
CA TYR A 561 -16.23 39.19 -44.31
C TYR A 561 -17.18 40.33 -44.71
N THR A 562 -16.61 41.54 -44.75
CA THR A 562 -17.36 42.79 -44.85
C THR A 562 -18.21 42.89 -46.12
N ASP A 563 -17.74 42.38 -47.26
CA ASP A 563 -18.49 42.44 -48.52
C ASP A 563 -19.81 41.66 -48.47
N ALA A 564 -19.86 40.54 -47.73
CA ALA A 564 -21.10 39.78 -47.55
C ALA A 564 -22.15 40.56 -46.74
N TRP A 565 -21.71 41.25 -45.67
CA TRP A 565 -22.57 42.15 -44.90
C TRP A 565 -23.13 43.30 -45.76
N VAL A 566 -22.29 43.93 -46.59
CA VAL A 566 -22.72 45.00 -47.51
C VAL A 566 -23.73 44.47 -48.53
N ARG A 567 -23.45 43.34 -49.18
CA ARG A 567 -24.35 42.76 -50.19
C ARG A 567 -25.68 42.34 -49.59
N LYS A 568 -25.68 41.70 -48.42
CA LYS A 568 -26.90 41.36 -47.69
C LYS A 568 -27.72 42.61 -47.37
N GLY A 569 -27.09 43.66 -46.84
CA GLY A 569 -27.75 44.93 -46.53
C GLY A 569 -28.37 45.61 -47.76
N ILE A 570 -27.68 45.58 -48.90
CA ILE A 570 -28.23 46.10 -50.18
C ILE A 570 -29.45 45.28 -50.64
N THR A 571 -29.38 43.95 -50.55
CA THR A 571 -30.48 43.08 -50.96
C THR A 571 -31.71 43.29 -50.07
N LEU A 572 -31.53 43.36 -48.75
CA LEU A 572 -32.61 43.65 -47.79
C LEU A 572 -33.23 45.03 -48.03
N HIS A 573 -32.40 46.05 -48.26
CA HIS A 573 -32.87 47.38 -48.63
C HIS A 573 -33.73 47.36 -49.91
N ASN A 574 -33.32 46.62 -50.94
CA ASN A 574 -34.10 46.48 -52.16
C ASN A 574 -35.43 45.73 -51.94
N ASN A 575 -35.47 44.81 -50.98
CA ASN A 575 -36.69 44.13 -50.53
C ASN A 575 -37.57 45.02 -49.61
N LYS A 576 -37.14 46.25 -49.30
CA LYS A 576 -37.78 47.18 -48.35
C LYS A 576 -37.72 46.75 -46.88
N GLU A 577 -36.83 45.83 -46.54
CA GLU A 577 -36.53 45.38 -45.17
C GLU A 577 -35.45 46.30 -44.56
N TYR A 578 -35.84 47.56 -44.32
CA TYR A 578 -34.87 48.63 -44.03
C TYR A 578 -34.20 48.51 -42.65
N TYR A 579 -34.89 47.98 -41.64
CA TYR A 579 -34.31 47.82 -40.30
C TYR A 579 -33.23 46.72 -40.27
N GLU A 580 -33.50 45.58 -40.90
CA GLU A 580 -32.56 44.47 -41.04
C GLU A 580 -31.36 44.87 -41.92
N ALA A 581 -31.60 45.67 -42.96
CA ALA A 581 -30.56 46.26 -43.77
C ALA A 581 -29.64 47.18 -42.96
N GLU A 582 -30.19 48.00 -42.06
CA GLU A 582 -29.40 48.88 -41.20
C GLU A 582 -28.49 48.09 -40.26
N VAL A 583 -28.97 46.99 -39.66
CA VAL A 583 -28.13 46.11 -38.83
C VAL A 583 -26.92 45.59 -39.61
N CYS A 584 -27.16 45.08 -40.82
CA CYS A 584 -26.09 44.53 -41.67
C CYS A 584 -25.07 45.61 -42.09
N LEU A 585 -25.55 46.81 -42.44
CA LEU A 585 -24.71 47.92 -42.89
C LEU A 585 -23.95 48.57 -41.73
N ASN A 586 -24.51 48.60 -40.52
CA ASN A 586 -23.80 49.02 -39.31
C ASN A 586 -22.63 48.08 -39.01
N GLU A 587 -22.85 46.77 -39.08
CA GLU A 587 -21.77 45.78 -38.90
C GLU A 587 -20.71 45.91 -40.01
N ALA A 588 -21.11 46.14 -41.27
CA ALA A 588 -20.16 46.38 -42.35
C ALA A 588 -19.28 47.62 -42.10
N VAL A 589 -19.86 48.72 -41.62
CA VAL A 589 -19.10 49.94 -41.28
C VAL A 589 -18.25 49.73 -40.03
N ARG A 590 -18.72 48.94 -39.05
CA ARG A 590 -17.92 48.59 -37.86
C ARG A 590 -16.68 47.78 -38.22
N LEU A 591 -16.82 46.83 -39.16
CA LEU A 591 -15.71 45.99 -39.65
C LEU A 591 -14.76 46.77 -40.58
N SER A 592 -15.28 47.66 -41.43
CA SER A 592 -14.48 48.49 -42.33
C SER A 592 -15.00 49.94 -42.39
N PRO A 593 -14.54 50.81 -41.48
CA PRO A 593 -15.05 52.18 -41.36
C PRO A 593 -14.72 53.11 -42.54
N ALA A 594 -13.84 52.72 -43.45
CA ALA A 594 -13.47 53.50 -44.65
C ALA A 594 -14.06 52.91 -45.94
N LEU A 595 -14.89 51.86 -45.84
CA LEU A 595 -15.48 51.22 -47.01
C LEU A 595 -16.63 52.09 -47.57
N PHE A 596 -16.34 52.83 -48.65
CA PHE A 596 -17.32 53.68 -49.34
C PHE A 596 -18.66 52.98 -49.58
N LYS A 597 -18.65 51.72 -50.07
CA LYS A 597 -19.89 50.97 -50.36
C LYS A 597 -20.74 50.74 -49.10
N ALA A 598 -20.13 50.46 -47.95
CA ALA A 598 -20.88 50.25 -46.71
C ALA A 598 -21.52 51.55 -46.23
N ILE A 599 -20.73 52.63 -46.20
CA ILE A 599 -21.18 53.95 -45.73
C ILE A 599 -22.26 54.54 -46.67
N TYR A 600 -22.02 54.53 -47.98
CA TYR A 600 -22.96 55.03 -48.98
C TYR A 600 -24.31 54.29 -48.93
N ASN A 601 -24.28 52.96 -48.86
CA ASN A 601 -25.52 52.19 -48.78
C ASN A 601 -26.21 52.33 -47.41
N ARG A 602 -25.45 52.54 -46.33
CA ARG A 602 -26.02 52.87 -45.01
C ARG A 602 -26.72 54.22 -45.01
N GLY A 603 -26.11 55.25 -45.59
CA GLY A 603 -26.73 56.57 -45.77
C GLY A 603 -28.01 56.49 -46.60
N LYS A 604 -27.98 55.74 -47.71
CA LYS A 604 -29.16 55.47 -48.55
C LYS A 604 -30.27 54.76 -47.77
N ASN A 605 -29.93 53.77 -46.95
CA ASN A 605 -30.89 53.06 -46.13
C ASN A 605 -31.49 53.95 -45.02
N ARG A 606 -30.67 54.79 -44.39
CA ARG A 606 -31.13 55.75 -43.38
C ARG A 606 -32.06 56.82 -43.94
N LEU A 607 -31.87 57.28 -45.18
CA LEU A 607 -32.86 58.13 -45.85
C LEU A 607 -34.22 57.46 -46.04
N ALA A 608 -34.24 56.14 -46.25
CA ALA A 608 -35.48 55.37 -46.36
C ALA A 608 -36.16 55.14 -45.00
N LEU A 609 -35.39 55.14 -43.90
CA LEU A 609 -35.86 55.10 -42.51
C LEU A 609 -36.19 56.47 -41.92
N ASP A 610 -36.06 57.55 -42.71
CA ASP A 610 -36.21 58.94 -42.26
C ASP A 610 -35.23 59.39 -41.16
N ASN A 611 -34.11 58.66 -40.99
CA ASN A 611 -33.00 59.06 -40.13
C ASN A 611 -32.08 60.03 -40.90
N ILE A 612 -32.55 61.27 -41.05
CA ILE A 612 -31.90 62.25 -41.92
C ILE A 612 -30.53 62.70 -41.38
N GLU A 613 -30.41 62.92 -40.07
CA GLU A 613 -29.13 63.29 -39.44
C GLU A 613 -28.06 62.21 -39.64
N GLY A 614 -28.43 60.94 -39.41
CA GLY A 614 -27.53 59.81 -39.62
C GLY A 614 -27.18 59.57 -41.09
N ALA A 615 -28.07 59.95 -42.03
CA ALA A 615 -27.80 59.90 -43.47
C ALA A 615 -26.84 61.00 -43.91
N LEU A 616 -27.00 62.23 -43.39
CA LEU A 616 -26.09 63.36 -43.68
C LEU A 616 -24.65 63.02 -43.30
N GLY A 617 -24.42 62.49 -42.10
CA GLY A 617 -23.07 62.10 -41.67
C GLY A 617 -22.46 60.97 -42.51
N ASP A 618 -23.28 60.03 -42.98
CA ASP A 618 -22.82 58.97 -43.88
C ASP A 618 -22.52 59.51 -45.29
N PHE A 619 -23.33 60.41 -45.83
CA PHE A 619 -23.10 60.97 -47.16
C PHE A 619 -21.94 61.95 -47.21
N ASP A 620 -21.77 62.80 -46.20
CA ASP A 620 -20.59 63.67 -46.04
C ASP A 620 -19.29 62.85 -46.06
N ARG A 621 -19.29 61.74 -45.32
CA ARG A 621 -18.17 60.79 -45.33
C ARG A 621 -18.05 60.04 -46.66
N ALA A 622 -19.16 59.69 -47.32
CA ALA A 622 -19.14 58.99 -48.60
C ALA A 622 -18.55 59.88 -49.72
N VAL A 623 -18.95 61.15 -49.81
CA VAL A 623 -18.40 62.09 -50.79
C VAL A 623 -16.94 62.42 -50.49
N SER A 624 -16.55 62.46 -49.21
CA SER A 624 -15.13 62.60 -48.82
C SER A 624 -14.29 61.39 -49.26
N LEU A 625 -14.84 60.17 -49.15
CA LEU A 625 -14.15 58.93 -49.54
C LEU A 625 -14.08 58.72 -51.06
N LYS A 626 -15.12 59.13 -51.81
CA LYS A 626 -15.15 59.10 -53.28
C LYS A 626 -15.82 60.36 -53.85
N PRO A 627 -15.06 61.46 -54.02
CA PRO A 627 -15.58 62.73 -54.51
C PRO A 627 -16.08 62.71 -55.96
N GLU A 628 -15.66 61.72 -56.76
CA GLU A 628 -16.05 61.63 -58.17
C GLU A 628 -17.32 60.79 -58.41
N HIS A 629 -18.04 60.38 -57.34
CA HIS A 629 -19.22 59.52 -57.46
C HIS A 629 -20.52 60.36 -57.53
N PRO A 630 -21.15 60.54 -58.72
CA PRO A 630 -22.22 61.52 -58.89
C PRO A 630 -23.44 61.23 -58.01
N LYS A 631 -23.84 59.96 -57.86
CA LYS A 631 -24.99 59.58 -57.03
C LYS A 631 -24.77 59.81 -55.54
N ALA A 632 -23.50 59.86 -55.08
CA ALA A 632 -23.22 60.16 -53.67
C ALA A 632 -23.50 61.63 -53.37
N HIS A 633 -23.10 62.53 -54.28
CA HIS A 633 -23.44 63.95 -54.22
C HIS A 633 -24.94 64.21 -54.38
N GLU A 634 -25.61 63.46 -55.27
CA GLU A 634 -27.06 63.53 -55.43
C GLU A 634 -27.82 63.17 -54.15
N TYR A 635 -27.56 62.00 -53.57
CA TYR A 635 -28.19 61.61 -52.31
C TYR A 635 -27.79 62.50 -51.13
N PHE A 636 -26.59 63.10 -51.18
CA PHE A 636 -26.18 64.09 -50.18
C PHE A 636 -27.02 65.37 -50.29
N GLY A 637 -27.21 65.87 -51.52
CA GLY A 637 -28.11 66.99 -51.79
C GLY A 637 -29.55 66.70 -51.36
N ASP A 638 -30.06 65.49 -51.65
CA ASP A 638 -31.40 65.06 -51.23
C ASP A 638 -31.54 65.05 -49.69
N ALA A 639 -30.52 64.58 -48.98
CA ALA A 639 -30.48 64.58 -47.52
C ALA A 639 -30.43 66.02 -46.96
N LEU A 640 -29.64 66.91 -47.57
CA LEU A 640 -29.51 68.32 -47.16
C LEU A 640 -30.80 69.11 -47.39
N MET A 641 -31.50 68.84 -48.50
CA MET A 641 -32.79 69.46 -48.79
C MET A 641 -33.84 69.07 -47.74
N ARG A 642 -33.87 67.80 -47.30
CA ARG A 642 -34.80 67.35 -46.24
C ARG A 642 -34.56 68.02 -44.87
N VAL A 643 -33.38 68.58 -44.63
CA VAL A 643 -33.04 69.35 -43.41
C VAL A 643 -33.21 70.87 -43.61
N GLY A 644 -33.61 71.31 -44.80
CA GLY A 644 -33.82 72.73 -45.13
C GLY A 644 -32.55 73.50 -45.48
N LYS A 645 -31.44 72.81 -45.81
CA LYS A 645 -30.17 73.41 -46.24
C LYS A 645 -30.13 73.56 -47.77
N GLU A 646 -30.99 74.42 -48.30
CA GLU A 646 -31.25 74.55 -49.74
C GLU A 646 -30.01 74.96 -50.57
N GLU A 647 -29.21 75.90 -50.06
CA GLU A 647 -27.98 76.36 -50.75
C GLU A 647 -26.91 75.26 -50.83
N GLU A 648 -26.69 74.52 -49.74
CA GLU A 648 -25.75 73.40 -49.70
C GLU A 648 -26.23 72.25 -50.59
N ALA A 649 -27.54 71.98 -50.62
CA ALA A 649 -28.13 70.96 -51.49
C ALA A 649 -27.96 71.30 -52.98
N ALA A 650 -28.22 72.56 -53.38
CA ALA A 650 -28.02 73.03 -54.74
C ALA A 650 -26.57 72.90 -55.20
N LEU A 651 -25.60 73.17 -54.32
CA LEU A 651 -24.17 72.98 -54.60
C LEU A 651 -23.84 71.49 -54.84
N GLN A 652 -24.33 70.58 -54.00
CA GLN A 652 -24.08 69.14 -54.15
C GLN A 652 -24.72 68.58 -55.43
N TRP A 653 -25.94 69.00 -55.78
CA TRP A 653 -26.57 68.62 -57.04
C TRP A 653 -25.85 69.17 -58.27
N ALA A 654 -25.35 70.41 -58.22
CA ALA A 654 -24.54 70.98 -59.29
C ALA A 654 -23.24 70.18 -59.51
N ILE A 655 -22.57 69.76 -58.43
CA ILE A 655 -21.40 68.88 -58.49
C ILE A 655 -21.79 67.52 -59.08
N ALA A 656 -22.93 66.94 -58.67
CA ALA A 656 -23.42 65.68 -59.22
C ALA A 656 -23.66 65.76 -60.74
N GLU A 657 -24.24 66.86 -61.23
CA GLU A 657 -24.51 67.05 -62.66
C GLU A 657 -23.23 67.25 -63.46
N GLN A 658 -22.28 68.06 -62.96
CA GLN A 658 -20.96 68.21 -63.58
C GLN A 658 -20.22 66.87 -63.68
N LEU A 659 -20.28 66.03 -62.64
CA LEU A 659 -19.66 64.70 -62.67
C LEU A 659 -20.37 63.75 -63.65
N ARG A 660 -21.70 63.85 -63.83
CA ARG A 660 -22.44 63.08 -64.84
C ARG A 660 -22.06 63.48 -66.26
N GLU A 661 -21.99 64.77 -66.55
CA GLU A 661 -21.56 65.29 -67.85
C GLU A 661 -20.11 64.94 -68.18
N LYS A 662 -19.23 64.92 -67.17
CA LYS A 662 -17.83 64.49 -67.32
C LYS A 662 -17.74 62.98 -67.60
N ASN A 663 -18.58 62.18 -66.95
CA ASN A 663 -18.62 60.72 -67.11
C ASN A 663 -19.35 60.25 -68.38
N SER A 664 -20.15 61.10 -69.04
CA SER A 664 -20.82 60.77 -70.31
C SER A 664 -19.98 61.12 -71.55
N LYS A 665 -18.91 61.90 -71.37
CA LYS A 665 -17.96 62.30 -72.43
C LYS A 665 -16.70 61.42 -72.50
N ASN A 666 -16.49 60.54 -71.53
CA ASN A 666 -15.45 59.50 -71.48
C ASN A 666 -16.11 58.13 -71.57
#